data_AF-A0A847HJ72-F1
#
_entry.id   AF-A0A847HJ72-F1
#
_cell.length_a   1.000
_cell.length_b   1.000
_cell.length_c   1.000
_cell.angle_alpha   90.00
_cell.angle_beta   90.00
_cell.angle_gamma   90.00
#
_symmetry.space_group_name_H-M   'P 1'
#
loop_
_entity.id
_entity.type
_entity.pdbx_description
1 polymer ?
#
loop_
_entity_poly.entity_id
_entity_poly.type
_entity_poly.pdbx_seq_one_letter_code
_entity_poly.pdbx_strand_id
1 'polypeptide(L)'
;MKKLCCPVKGKKARPLSAAASLLLAFILIPLGLIAEDALSPDIAAAELLLQRLKNVARPVFEEVPAFCYRVKATLQTPTEISEPRVENAVTDDRQASLTLFRYENNECGLVLISPWKNVAIHRTASKTAIILPDAHVSFVGRGDLPPDCDFLNPVGFSTRFITPETSLSSFIAMMNESSFDFAFRKLLLPHLRLQPAGSEGEGKTAFRLADSLKIAFTASESSAISLDAGEGLRDINRLRYFEIACEPVSGPVIPASWTADPAMTETEVSREDLEKMIFRGLKRILSIKLPGVHTELAARRIANGELRHHNGQTLVLLAGSPEAMGQAHAALLQPWMRLLADSTIYLVGLVETVKKARWFIADLDDAWSRVSPHIPERYHREMEAMASASTDISLREIRLSNVFPEYFHCSGFALFGSATADGILYHGRVLDYMTEIGLQDCAVTFVVKPQAGRAFFNPGFAGFTGAVGGMNESQVSIGEMGGRGRFLWDGVPMSFLVRRALEECDTLQQVKDLWANSPRTCEYFYIFADAKIPDAVGLHATPDQLTFLGAGEAHDFLGDGIPDAVVMSAGNRLRHLRRLVQEGHGSFVATSSLRLMDRPVAMRSNLHNILFIPARQQAYVAVASPFAPAAEQEYVFYDIKELLSEVP
;
A
#
# COMPACT_ATOMS: atom_id res chain seq x y z
N MET A 1 -19.02 -35.80 -11.42
CA MET A 1 -19.43 -35.18 -12.71
C MET A 1 -20.91 -34.78 -12.66
N LYS A 2 -21.20 -33.50 -12.41
CA LYS A 2 -22.38 -32.78 -12.91
C LYS A 2 -22.11 -31.29 -12.65
N LYS A 3 -21.82 -30.56 -13.73
CA LYS A 3 -21.61 -29.11 -13.76
C LYS A 3 -22.91 -28.42 -13.35
N LEU A 4 -22.87 -27.59 -12.31
CA LEU A 4 -23.89 -26.59 -12.04
C LEU A 4 -23.30 -25.23 -12.38
N CYS A 5 -23.55 -24.80 -13.61
CA CYS A 5 -23.32 -23.43 -14.06
C CYS A 5 -24.26 -22.49 -13.29
N CYS A 6 -23.70 -21.65 -12.43
CA CYS A 6 -24.36 -20.43 -11.99
C CYS A 6 -23.88 -19.28 -12.89
N PRO A 7 -24.77 -18.38 -13.36
CA PRO A 7 -24.43 -17.36 -14.33
C PRO A 7 -23.51 -16.31 -13.70
N VAL A 8 -22.36 -16.09 -14.35
CA VAL A 8 -21.45 -14.98 -14.09
C VAL A 8 -22.23 -13.67 -14.25
N LYS A 9 -22.69 -13.09 -13.14
CA LYS A 9 -23.10 -11.68 -13.13
C LYS A 9 -21.84 -10.86 -13.40
N GLY A 10 -21.82 -10.21 -14.57
CA GLY A 10 -20.73 -9.33 -14.99
C GLY A 10 -20.38 -8.33 -13.90
N LYS A 11 -19.17 -8.46 -13.35
CA LYS A 11 -18.56 -7.46 -12.48
C LYS A 11 -18.44 -6.17 -13.30
N LYS A 12 -19.27 -5.15 -12.99
CA LYS A 12 -19.00 -3.78 -13.43
C LYS A 12 -17.68 -3.36 -12.79
N ALA A 13 -16.63 -3.25 -13.60
CA ALA A 13 -15.37 -2.66 -13.18
C ALA A 13 -15.65 -1.23 -12.66
N ARG A 14 -15.34 -0.95 -11.40
CA ARG A 14 -15.37 0.40 -10.84
C ARG A 14 -14.02 1.06 -11.17
N PRO A 15 -13.97 2.16 -11.95
CA PRO A 15 -12.72 2.68 -12.49
C PRO A 15 -12.06 3.60 -11.45
N LEU A 16 -11.20 3.03 -10.60
CA LEU A 16 -10.24 3.81 -9.83
C LEU A 16 -9.05 4.16 -10.72
N SER A 17 -8.92 5.45 -11.06
CA SER A 17 -7.73 6.16 -11.60
C SER A 17 -8.11 7.44 -12.39
N ALA A 18 -9.40 7.74 -12.51
CA ALA A 18 -9.99 8.60 -13.53
C ALA A 18 -9.59 10.09 -13.59
N ALA A 19 -8.65 10.68 -12.84
CA ALA A 19 -8.19 12.07 -13.14
C ALA A 19 -6.92 12.10 -13.98
N ALA A 20 -5.88 11.41 -13.50
CA ALA A 20 -4.71 11.11 -14.32
C ALA A 20 -5.13 10.20 -15.48
N SER A 21 -6.03 9.26 -15.23
CA SER A 21 -6.74 8.52 -16.26
C SER A 21 -7.92 9.27 -16.90
N LEU A 22 -8.32 10.49 -16.53
CA LEU A 22 -9.17 11.30 -17.43
C LEU A 22 -8.24 11.91 -18.45
N LEU A 23 -7.16 12.59 -18.01
CA LEU A 23 -6.13 13.13 -18.91
C LEU A 23 -5.51 12.05 -19.83
N LEU A 24 -5.39 10.81 -19.36
CA LEU A 24 -5.05 9.63 -20.18
C LEU A 24 -6.25 8.96 -20.88
N ALA A 25 -7.46 8.89 -20.31
CA ALA A 25 -8.64 8.31 -21.00
C ALA A 25 -9.20 9.24 -22.08
N PHE A 26 -8.86 10.52 -22.05
CA PHE A 26 -8.98 11.45 -23.18
C PHE A 26 -8.29 10.91 -24.45
N ILE A 27 -7.39 9.93 -24.30
CA ILE A 27 -6.58 9.33 -25.35
C ILE A 27 -6.90 7.83 -25.56
N LEU A 28 -7.81 7.21 -24.79
CA LEU A 28 -7.95 5.73 -24.73
C LEU A 28 -9.40 5.20 -24.89
N ILE A 29 -10.01 5.31 -26.08
CA ILE A 29 -11.19 4.49 -26.46
C ILE A 29 -11.00 3.92 -27.89
N PRO A 30 -11.25 2.62 -28.15
CA PRO A 30 -11.06 2.04 -29.48
C PRO A 30 -12.33 1.97 -30.36
N LEU A 31 -12.09 2.20 -31.66
CA LEU A 31 -12.76 1.73 -32.90
C LEU A 31 -14.16 2.23 -33.32
N GLY A 32 -14.16 2.93 -34.46
CA GLY A 32 -15.27 3.10 -35.41
C GLY A 32 -14.94 4.11 -36.53
N LEU A 33 -14.84 3.67 -37.78
CA LEU A 33 -14.52 4.48 -38.98
C LEU A 33 -15.67 5.41 -39.40
N ILE A 34 -15.36 6.62 -39.89
CA ILE A 34 -15.77 7.21 -41.20
C ILE A 34 -15.31 8.70 -41.35
N ALA A 35 -15.07 9.04 -42.62
CA ALA A 35 -14.76 10.25 -43.41
C ALA A 35 -14.67 11.69 -42.83
N GLU A 36 -13.77 12.44 -43.47
CA GLU A 36 -13.49 13.88 -43.37
C GLU A 36 -14.53 14.74 -44.11
N ASP A 37 -14.81 15.94 -43.60
CA ASP A 37 -15.22 17.10 -44.41
C ASP A 37 -14.90 18.44 -43.69
N ALA A 38 -14.88 19.52 -44.48
CA ALA A 38 -14.18 20.80 -44.33
C ALA A 38 -14.47 21.70 -43.09
N LEU A 39 -13.52 22.61 -42.81
CA LEU A 39 -13.37 23.43 -41.61
C LEU A 39 -14.48 24.47 -41.32
N SER A 40 -15.15 24.30 -40.17
CA SER A 40 -16.02 25.29 -39.50
C SER A 40 -15.27 26.04 -38.37
N PRO A 41 -15.82 27.13 -37.77
CA PRO A 41 -15.23 27.84 -36.63
C PRO A 41 -14.93 26.93 -35.42
N ASP A 42 -15.70 25.84 -35.28
CA ASP A 42 -15.50 24.82 -34.25
C ASP A 42 -14.17 24.08 -34.44
N ILE A 43 -13.74 23.90 -35.69
CA ILE A 43 -12.47 23.23 -36.01
C ILE A 43 -11.29 24.14 -35.68
N ALA A 44 -11.36 25.45 -35.97
CA ALA A 44 -10.29 26.38 -35.58
C ALA A 44 -10.09 26.44 -34.05
N ALA A 45 -11.18 26.46 -33.29
CA ALA A 45 -11.12 26.39 -31.83
C ALA A 45 -10.57 25.04 -31.33
N ALA A 46 -10.90 23.95 -32.02
CA ALA A 46 -10.38 22.62 -31.69
C ALA A 46 -8.89 22.46 -32.01
N GLU A 47 -8.40 23.01 -33.12
CA GLU A 47 -6.98 23.05 -33.45
C GLU A 47 -6.19 23.84 -32.40
N LEU A 48 -6.75 24.95 -31.93
CA LEU A 48 -6.13 25.74 -30.86
C LEU A 48 -6.09 24.95 -29.54
N LEU A 49 -7.15 24.20 -29.21
CA LEU A 49 -7.15 23.29 -28.07
C LEU A 49 -6.10 22.18 -28.21
N LEU A 50 -5.98 21.55 -29.39
CA LEU A 50 -4.94 20.56 -29.68
C LEU A 50 -3.54 21.15 -29.46
N GLN A 51 -3.28 22.34 -29.99
CA GLN A 51 -2.01 23.03 -29.79
C GLN A 51 -1.72 23.29 -28.31
N ARG A 52 -2.72 23.71 -27.52
CA ARG A 52 -2.56 23.92 -26.07
C ARG A 52 -2.28 22.61 -25.34
N LEU A 53 -2.99 21.54 -25.67
CA LEU A 53 -2.77 20.21 -25.10
C LEU A 53 -1.37 19.69 -25.40
N LYS A 54 -0.85 19.89 -26.63
CA LYS A 54 0.52 19.56 -27.00
C LYS A 54 1.55 20.36 -26.19
N ASN A 55 1.34 21.66 -26.03
CA ASN A 55 2.23 22.51 -25.22
C ASN A 55 2.28 22.06 -23.75
N VAL A 56 1.14 21.68 -23.18
CA VAL A 56 1.07 21.11 -21.82
C VAL A 56 1.77 19.76 -21.76
N ALA A 57 1.61 18.89 -22.75
CA ALA A 57 2.18 17.55 -22.72
C ALA A 57 3.66 17.49 -23.14
N ARG A 58 4.22 18.56 -23.74
CA ARG A 58 5.57 18.58 -24.32
C ARG A 58 6.67 18.09 -23.35
N PRO A 59 6.81 18.57 -22.11
CA PRO A 59 7.82 18.04 -21.17
C PRO A 59 7.68 16.56 -20.79
N VAL A 60 6.55 15.91 -21.11
CA VAL A 60 6.36 14.47 -20.90
C VAL A 60 6.97 13.67 -22.05
N PHE A 61 6.91 14.21 -23.28
CA PHE A 61 7.35 13.54 -24.51
C PHE A 61 8.76 13.93 -24.95
N GLU A 62 9.21 15.13 -24.55
CA GLU A 62 10.47 15.72 -24.96
C GLU A 62 11.30 16.12 -23.73
N GLU A 63 12.62 16.02 -23.84
CA GLU A 63 13.54 16.58 -22.84
C GLU A 63 13.55 18.11 -22.94
N VAL A 64 12.66 18.74 -22.17
CA VAL A 64 12.60 20.19 -22.04
C VAL A 64 13.50 20.62 -20.88
N PRO A 65 14.57 21.40 -21.12
CA PRO A 65 15.53 21.74 -20.08
C PRO A 65 14.93 22.66 -19.00
N ALA A 66 13.95 23.51 -19.35
CA ALA A 66 13.38 24.46 -18.41
C ALA A 66 11.85 24.54 -18.56
N PHE A 67 11.11 24.20 -17.51
CA PHE A 67 9.64 24.25 -17.51
C PHE A 67 9.07 24.36 -16.09
N CYS A 68 7.83 24.82 -16.01
CA CYS A 68 7.04 24.92 -14.80
C CYS A 68 5.61 24.45 -15.10
N TYR A 69 5.22 23.31 -14.52
CA TYR A 69 3.83 22.88 -14.45
C TYR A 69 3.15 23.51 -13.26
N ARG A 70 1.99 24.13 -13.47
CA ARG A 70 1.11 24.58 -12.40
C ARG A 70 -0.21 23.85 -12.53
N VAL A 71 -0.55 23.09 -11.50
CA VAL A 71 -1.80 22.37 -11.36
C VAL A 71 -2.59 22.99 -10.21
N LYS A 72 -3.83 23.40 -10.45
CA LYS A 72 -4.77 23.81 -9.40
C LYS A 72 -5.96 22.87 -9.40
N ALA A 73 -6.46 22.53 -8.22
CA ALA A 73 -7.63 21.66 -8.07
C ALA A 73 -8.54 22.18 -6.95
N THR A 74 -9.86 22.06 -7.18
CA THR A 74 -10.88 22.24 -6.14
C THR A 74 -11.49 20.88 -5.83
N LEU A 75 -11.41 20.47 -4.57
CA LEU A 75 -11.81 19.16 -4.07
C LEU A 75 -12.97 19.32 -3.07
N GLN A 76 -14.03 18.52 -3.20
CA GLN A 76 -15.06 18.43 -2.17
C GLN A 76 -14.64 17.44 -1.09
N THR A 77 -14.42 17.95 0.12
CA THR A 77 -13.92 17.16 1.26
C THR A 77 -14.93 17.18 2.41
N PRO A 78 -15.05 16.12 3.23
CA PRO A 78 -15.88 16.15 4.44
C PRO A 78 -15.47 17.31 5.36
N THR A 79 -16.44 17.99 5.96
CA THR A 79 -16.22 19.15 6.85
C THR A 79 -15.35 18.78 8.07
N GLU A 80 -15.46 17.54 8.58
CA GLU A 80 -14.58 16.98 9.60
C GLU A 80 -13.69 15.85 9.05
N ILE A 81 -12.37 15.97 9.19
CA ILE A 81 -11.37 15.05 8.62
C ILE A 81 -11.22 13.77 9.47
N SER A 82 -11.70 13.77 10.72
CA SER A 82 -11.43 12.72 11.73
C SER A 82 -12.43 11.56 11.77
N GLU A 83 -13.56 11.62 11.06
CA GLU A 83 -14.59 10.58 11.11
C GLU A 83 -14.59 9.66 9.87
N PRO A 84 -14.95 8.36 10.03
CA PRO A 84 -15.06 7.46 8.89
C PRO A 84 -16.08 8.01 7.88
N ARG A 85 -15.69 8.06 6.60
CA ARG A 85 -16.53 8.51 5.47
C ARG A 85 -17.95 7.94 5.56
N VAL A 86 -18.90 8.76 6.00
CA VAL A 86 -20.34 8.48 5.95
C VAL A 86 -20.87 8.89 4.57
N GLU A 87 -21.63 8.03 3.91
CA GLU A 87 -22.40 8.44 2.73
C GLU A 87 -23.37 9.56 3.15
N ASN A 88 -23.29 10.73 2.51
CA ASN A 88 -24.05 11.97 2.80
C ASN A 88 -23.47 12.89 3.89
N ALA A 89 -22.19 12.77 4.26
CA ALA A 89 -21.54 13.80 5.07
C ALA A 89 -21.53 15.17 4.36
N VAL A 90 -21.71 16.26 5.14
CA VAL A 90 -21.54 17.65 4.66
C VAL A 90 -20.11 17.81 4.13
N THR A 91 -19.97 18.42 2.95
CA THR A 91 -18.68 18.62 2.29
C THR A 91 -18.43 20.06 1.95
N ASP A 92 -17.19 20.50 2.13
CA ASP A 92 -16.69 21.82 1.77
C ASP A 92 -15.72 21.74 0.59
N ASP A 93 -15.77 22.76 -0.26
CA ASP A 93 -14.80 22.97 -1.34
C ASP A 93 -13.48 23.45 -0.75
N ARG A 94 -12.41 22.72 -1.04
CA ARG A 94 -11.05 23.12 -0.67
C ARG A 94 -10.13 23.16 -1.88
N GLN A 95 -9.28 24.18 -1.94
CA GLN A 95 -8.34 24.37 -3.03
C GLN A 95 -6.97 23.76 -2.71
N ALA A 96 -6.35 23.13 -3.70
CA ALA A 96 -4.96 22.69 -3.65
C ALA A 96 -4.25 23.11 -4.94
N SER A 97 -2.95 23.36 -4.85
CA SER A 97 -2.10 23.60 -6.02
C SER A 97 -0.80 22.84 -5.94
N LEU A 98 -0.44 22.14 -7.02
CA LEU A 98 0.85 21.48 -7.20
C LEU A 98 1.62 22.22 -8.31
N THR A 99 2.82 22.67 -8.00
CA THR A 99 3.76 23.20 -8.99
C THR A 99 4.91 22.22 -9.13
N LEU A 100 5.24 21.78 -10.36
CA LEU A 100 6.45 21.03 -10.67
C LEU A 100 7.36 21.92 -11.49
N PHE A 101 8.64 21.99 -11.20
CA PHE A 101 9.54 22.87 -11.93
C PHE A 101 10.89 22.21 -12.19
N ARG A 102 11.54 22.65 -13.28
CA ARG A 102 12.89 22.28 -13.67
C ARG A 102 13.60 23.52 -14.19
N TYR A 103 14.75 23.85 -13.62
CA TYR A 103 15.72 24.81 -14.15
C TYR A 103 16.91 24.03 -14.73
N GLU A 104 17.01 24.03 -16.05
CA GLU A 104 18.05 23.33 -16.80
C GLU A 104 18.21 21.85 -16.38
N ASN A 105 19.44 21.34 -16.42
CA ASN A 105 19.71 19.91 -16.19
C ASN A 105 20.01 19.56 -14.73
N ASN A 106 20.10 20.54 -13.84
CA ASN A 106 20.65 20.33 -12.51
C ASN A 106 19.73 20.74 -11.37
N GLU A 107 18.67 21.49 -11.63
CA GLU A 107 17.77 21.95 -10.59
C GLU A 107 16.31 21.62 -10.93
N CYS A 108 15.59 21.05 -9.97
CA CYS A 108 14.19 20.73 -10.12
C CYS A 108 13.51 20.65 -8.75
N GLY A 109 12.20 20.54 -8.76
CA GLY A 109 11.46 20.37 -7.53
C GLY A 109 9.96 20.37 -7.72
N LEU A 110 9.27 20.35 -6.58
CA LEU A 110 7.84 20.55 -6.52
C LEU A 110 7.44 21.41 -5.33
N VAL A 111 6.30 22.06 -5.45
CA VAL A 111 5.64 22.82 -4.39
C VAL A 111 4.18 22.39 -4.34
N LEU A 112 3.75 21.84 -3.22
CA LEU A 112 2.34 21.55 -2.94
C LEU A 112 1.85 22.53 -1.89
N ILE A 113 0.83 23.31 -2.27
CA ILE A 113 0.02 24.10 -1.34
C ILE A 113 -1.30 23.38 -1.23
N SER A 114 -1.70 22.98 -0.03
CA SER A 114 -2.94 22.24 0.17
C SER A 114 -3.59 22.58 1.49
N PRO A 115 -4.89 22.27 1.66
CA PRO A 115 -5.61 22.50 2.90
C PRO A 115 -5.14 21.62 4.07
N TRP A 116 -4.32 20.60 3.78
CA TRP A 116 -3.85 19.63 4.76
C TRP A 116 -2.43 19.93 5.21
N LYS A 117 -1.54 20.14 4.24
CA LYS A 117 -0.09 20.37 4.44
C LYS A 117 0.47 21.16 3.26
N ASN A 118 1.32 22.13 3.56
CA ASN A 118 2.22 22.73 2.59
C ASN A 118 3.56 21.97 2.60
N VAL A 119 4.10 21.67 1.41
CA VAL A 119 5.40 21.00 1.27
C VAL A 119 6.10 21.44 0.00
N ALA A 120 7.41 21.63 0.06
CA ALA A 120 8.25 21.75 -1.12
C ALA A 120 9.35 20.68 -1.11
N ILE A 121 9.70 20.19 -2.30
CA ILE A 121 10.93 19.41 -2.52
C ILE A 121 11.78 20.23 -3.48
N HIS A 122 13.04 20.46 -3.11
CA HIS A 122 13.99 21.19 -3.93
C HIS A 122 15.26 20.38 -4.11
N ARG A 123 15.64 20.12 -5.36
CA ARG A 123 16.84 19.38 -5.71
C ARG A 123 17.71 20.24 -6.62
N THR A 124 18.99 20.30 -6.30
CA THR A 124 20.06 20.98 -7.05
C THR A 124 21.18 19.97 -7.35
N ALA A 125 22.28 20.41 -7.98
CA ALA A 125 23.44 19.54 -8.21
C ALA A 125 24.04 18.99 -6.91
N SER A 126 24.09 19.78 -5.83
CA SER A 126 24.82 19.45 -4.60
C SER A 126 23.95 19.37 -3.33
N LYS A 127 22.64 19.65 -3.44
CA LYS A 127 21.71 19.70 -2.31
C LYS A 127 20.31 19.21 -2.71
N THR A 128 19.68 18.43 -1.83
CA THR A 128 18.25 18.10 -1.89
C THR A 128 17.60 18.43 -0.55
N ALA A 129 16.37 18.95 -0.59
CA ALA A 129 15.62 19.36 0.59
C ALA A 129 14.13 18.97 0.52
N ILE A 130 13.56 18.52 1.63
CA ILE A 130 12.12 18.56 1.91
C ILE A 130 11.87 19.73 2.85
N ILE A 131 10.99 20.65 2.49
CA ILE A 131 10.69 21.87 3.24
C ILE A 131 9.23 21.82 3.70
N LEU A 132 9.04 21.92 5.02
CA LEU A 132 7.74 21.86 5.69
C LEU A 132 7.49 23.19 6.41
N PRO A 133 6.99 24.22 5.69
CA PRO A 133 6.86 25.58 6.23
C PRO A 133 5.94 25.64 7.45
N ASP A 134 4.82 24.93 7.44
CA ASP A 134 3.85 24.95 8.56
C ASP A 134 4.42 24.35 9.87
N ALA A 135 5.47 23.54 9.76
CA ALA A 135 6.16 22.94 10.90
C ALA A 135 7.47 23.66 11.24
N HIS A 136 7.88 24.67 10.46
CA HIS A 136 9.17 25.34 10.54
C HIS A 136 10.35 24.35 10.54
N VAL A 137 10.28 23.29 9.71
CA VAL A 137 11.34 22.28 9.57
C VAL A 137 11.69 22.06 8.11
N SER A 138 12.99 21.89 7.84
CA SER A 138 13.48 21.36 6.56
C SER A 138 14.46 20.22 6.77
N PHE A 139 14.33 19.15 5.98
CA PHE A 139 15.27 18.04 5.94
C PHE A 139 16.19 18.22 4.74
N VAL A 140 17.50 18.32 4.97
CA VAL A 140 18.45 18.71 3.93
C VAL A 140 19.60 17.71 3.84
N GLY A 141 19.80 17.16 2.64
CA GLY A 141 20.98 16.36 2.29
C GLY A 141 21.90 17.14 1.35
N ARG A 142 23.21 17.04 1.58
CA ARG A 142 24.27 17.72 0.81
C ARG A 142 25.35 16.77 0.31
N GLY A 143 26.15 17.23 -0.64
CA GLY A 143 27.30 16.49 -1.18
C GLY A 143 26.93 15.67 -2.39
N ASP A 144 27.91 14.96 -2.96
CA ASP A 144 27.72 14.16 -4.16
C ASP A 144 26.93 12.87 -3.88
N LEU A 145 26.29 12.35 -4.92
CA LEU A 145 25.55 11.09 -4.86
C LEU A 145 26.38 9.95 -5.46
N PRO A 146 26.26 8.71 -4.94
CA PRO A 146 26.84 7.54 -5.57
C PRO A 146 26.31 7.36 -7.01
N PRO A 147 27.14 6.87 -7.96
CA PRO A 147 26.75 6.71 -9.36
C PRO A 147 25.50 5.84 -9.58
N ASP A 148 25.29 4.84 -8.73
CA ASP A 148 24.25 3.81 -8.87
C ASP A 148 23.06 4.02 -7.90
N CYS A 149 22.95 5.18 -7.24
CA CYS A 149 21.83 5.42 -6.34
C CYS A 149 20.54 5.78 -7.09
N ASP A 150 19.38 5.49 -6.50
CA ASP A 150 18.12 6.04 -7.00
C ASP A 150 18.04 7.53 -6.69
N PHE A 151 18.06 8.37 -7.74
CA PHE A 151 18.18 9.81 -7.60
C PHE A 151 17.13 10.61 -8.36
N LEU A 152 16.96 11.87 -7.95
CA LEU A 152 16.01 12.83 -8.52
C LEU A 152 16.61 13.69 -9.64
N ASN A 153 17.67 13.23 -10.29
CA ASN A 153 18.24 13.93 -11.44
C ASN A 153 17.13 14.19 -12.48
N PRO A 154 16.96 15.42 -12.96
CA PRO A 154 15.89 15.72 -13.90
C PRO A 154 16.10 15.10 -15.28
N VAL A 155 17.36 14.89 -15.71
CA VAL A 155 17.67 14.26 -17.01
C VAL A 155 17.29 12.78 -17.00
N GLY A 156 16.45 12.33 -17.93
CA GLY A 156 15.97 10.95 -18.01
C GLY A 156 15.04 10.55 -16.85
N PHE A 157 14.49 11.54 -16.12
CA PHE A 157 13.62 11.27 -14.98
C PHE A 157 12.37 10.48 -15.39
N SER A 158 11.70 10.87 -16.48
CA SER A 158 10.49 10.19 -16.96
C SER A 158 10.75 8.71 -17.27
N THR A 159 11.85 8.39 -17.94
CA THR A 159 12.25 7.01 -18.26
C THR A 159 12.56 6.18 -17.01
N ARG A 160 13.18 6.78 -15.98
CA ARG A 160 13.45 6.08 -14.71
C ARG A 160 12.21 5.91 -13.84
N PHE A 161 11.29 6.88 -13.90
CA PHE A 161 10.15 6.98 -12.99
C PHE A 161 8.91 6.27 -13.51
N ILE A 162 8.72 6.20 -14.83
CA ILE A 162 7.55 5.61 -15.48
C ILE A 162 7.92 4.21 -16.00
N THR A 163 7.62 3.19 -15.20
CA THR A 163 7.94 1.78 -15.45
C THR A 163 6.70 0.97 -15.83
N PRO A 164 6.85 -0.26 -16.37
CA PRO A 164 5.75 -1.20 -16.65
C PRO A 164 4.78 -1.45 -15.49
N GLU A 165 5.23 -1.19 -14.26
CA GLU A 165 4.45 -1.24 -13.01
C GLU A 165 3.36 -0.17 -12.95
N THR A 166 3.43 0.84 -13.83
CA THR A 166 2.44 1.90 -13.96
C THR A 166 1.71 1.81 -15.30
N SER A 167 0.41 2.04 -15.33
CA SER A 167 -0.36 2.07 -16.59
C SER A 167 0.08 3.20 -17.54
N LEU A 168 0.81 4.19 -17.01
CA LEU A 168 1.44 5.27 -17.77
C LEU A 168 2.53 4.78 -18.73
N SER A 169 3.20 3.67 -18.46
CA SER A 169 4.30 3.18 -19.30
C SER A 169 3.85 2.78 -20.70
N SER A 170 2.80 1.96 -20.81
CA SER A 170 2.21 1.57 -22.09
C SER A 170 1.72 2.78 -22.87
N PHE A 171 1.18 3.77 -22.15
CA PHE A 171 0.76 5.02 -22.76
C PHE A 171 1.97 5.78 -23.33
N ILE A 172 2.98 6.09 -22.53
CA ILE A 172 4.15 6.85 -23.01
C ILE A 172 4.87 6.13 -24.14
N ALA A 173 4.98 4.80 -24.09
CA ALA A 173 5.61 4.01 -25.16
C ALA A 173 4.90 4.16 -26.51
N MET A 174 3.60 4.44 -26.53
CA MET A 174 2.79 4.60 -27.74
C MET A 174 2.59 6.07 -28.15
N MET A 175 2.94 7.02 -27.28
CA MET A 175 2.63 8.44 -27.45
C MET A 175 3.81 9.21 -28.06
N ASN A 176 3.61 9.71 -29.26
CA ASN A 176 4.44 10.69 -29.96
C ASN A 176 3.53 11.78 -30.54
N GLU A 177 4.10 12.79 -31.18
CA GLU A 177 3.32 13.91 -31.72
C GLU A 177 2.22 13.44 -32.69
N SER A 178 2.52 12.49 -33.57
CA SER A 178 1.57 11.97 -34.55
C SER A 178 0.45 11.14 -33.91
N SER A 179 0.76 10.29 -32.92
CA SER A 179 -0.25 9.52 -32.21
C SER A 179 -1.09 10.39 -31.26
N PHE A 180 -0.53 11.48 -30.72
CA PHE A 180 -1.27 12.50 -29.97
C PHE A 180 -2.30 13.21 -30.86
N ASP A 181 -1.88 13.70 -32.03
CA ASP A 181 -2.75 14.36 -33.00
C ASP A 181 -3.87 13.41 -33.46
N PHE A 182 -3.52 12.15 -33.73
CA PHE A 182 -4.50 11.13 -34.10
C PHE A 182 -5.53 10.88 -33.00
N ALA A 183 -5.07 10.67 -31.76
CA ALA A 183 -5.94 10.44 -30.61
C ALA A 183 -6.88 11.63 -30.38
N PHE A 184 -6.37 12.86 -30.41
CA PHE A 184 -7.21 14.05 -30.28
C PHE A 184 -8.28 14.11 -31.37
N ARG A 185 -7.89 13.99 -32.64
CA ARG A 185 -8.80 14.16 -33.78
C ARG A 185 -9.86 13.06 -33.87
N LYS A 186 -9.52 11.83 -33.48
CA LYS A 186 -10.42 10.68 -33.61
C LYS A 186 -11.19 10.35 -32.34
N LEU A 187 -10.65 10.66 -31.16
CA LEU A 187 -11.25 10.28 -29.89
C LEU A 187 -11.89 11.46 -29.18
N LEU A 188 -11.22 12.62 -29.16
CA LEU A 188 -11.70 13.76 -28.38
C LEU A 188 -12.61 14.67 -29.22
N LEU A 189 -12.13 15.10 -30.39
CA LEU A 189 -12.82 16.05 -31.26
C LEU A 189 -14.30 15.71 -31.54
N PRO A 190 -14.69 14.44 -31.83
CA PRO A 190 -16.09 14.10 -32.09
C PRO A 190 -17.05 14.37 -30.92
N HIS A 191 -16.52 14.43 -29.69
CA HIS A 191 -17.29 14.65 -28.47
C HIS A 191 -17.25 16.11 -27.97
N LEU A 192 -16.40 16.95 -28.56
CA LEU A 192 -16.34 18.36 -28.21
C LEU A 192 -17.54 19.12 -28.80
N ARG A 193 -18.22 19.91 -27.96
CA ARG A 193 -19.27 20.83 -28.38
C ARG A 193 -18.94 22.25 -27.93
N LEU A 194 -18.59 23.12 -28.88
CA LEU A 194 -18.23 24.50 -28.59
C LEU A 194 -19.37 25.21 -27.86
N GLN A 195 -19.04 25.92 -26.77
CA GLN A 195 -20.00 26.75 -26.05
C GLN A 195 -20.06 28.16 -26.69
N PRO A 196 -21.24 28.82 -26.68
CA PRO A 196 -21.35 30.18 -27.18
C PRO A 196 -20.40 31.14 -26.47
N ALA A 197 -19.81 32.07 -27.24
CA ALA A 197 -18.93 33.12 -26.73
C ALA A 197 -19.64 33.94 -25.63
N GLY A 198 -18.97 34.16 -24.50
CA GLY A 198 -19.49 34.92 -23.36
C GLY A 198 -20.01 34.09 -22.18
N SER A 199 -20.05 32.75 -22.28
CA SER A 199 -20.51 31.87 -21.18
C SER A 199 -19.50 31.65 -20.04
N GLU A 200 -18.21 31.95 -20.25
CA GLU A 200 -17.10 31.70 -19.29
C GLU A 200 -16.22 32.94 -19.00
N GLY A 201 -16.60 34.11 -19.54
CA GLY A 201 -15.84 35.37 -19.46
C GLY A 201 -15.19 35.80 -20.79
N GLU A 202 -14.76 37.06 -20.88
CA GLU A 202 -14.12 37.60 -22.09
C GLU A 202 -12.80 36.85 -22.42
N GLY A 203 -12.62 36.44 -23.67
CA GLY A 203 -11.37 35.84 -24.17
C GLY A 203 -11.16 34.34 -23.88
N LYS A 204 -12.13 33.66 -23.26
CA LYS A 204 -12.10 32.21 -23.01
C LYS A 204 -12.93 31.43 -24.04
N THR A 205 -12.37 30.33 -24.51
CA THR A 205 -13.02 29.33 -25.36
C THR A 205 -13.30 28.09 -24.52
N ALA A 206 -14.53 27.57 -24.61
CA ALA A 206 -14.93 26.38 -23.84
C ALA A 206 -15.65 25.35 -24.70
N PHE A 207 -15.36 24.08 -24.45
CA PHE A 207 -16.01 22.92 -25.02
C PHE A 207 -16.74 22.13 -23.93
N ARG A 208 -17.98 21.75 -24.19
CA ARG A 208 -18.70 20.76 -23.40
C ARG A 208 -18.37 19.36 -23.90
N LEU A 209 -18.14 18.45 -22.98
CA LEU A 209 -17.88 17.03 -23.26
C LEU A 209 -19.01 16.12 -22.84
N ALA A 210 -19.59 16.42 -21.68
CA ALA A 210 -20.76 15.76 -21.13
C ALA A 210 -21.57 16.83 -20.38
N ASP A 211 -22.79 16.49 -19.96
CA ASP A 211 -23.68 17.46 -19.30
C ASP A 211 -23.05 18.12 -18.07
N SER A 212 -22.19 17.39 -17.36
CA SER A 212 -21.48 17.88 -16.17
C SER A 212 -20.00 18.18 -16.39
N LEU A 213 -19.44 18.04 -17.60
CA LEU A 213 -18.01 18.18 -17.87
C LEU A 213 -17.69 19.20 -18.96
N LYS A 214 -16.86 20.18 -18.63
CA LYS A 214 -16.42 21.26 -19.53
C LYS A 214 -14.90 21.35 -19.56
N ILE A 215 -14.34 21.69 -20.72
CA ILE A 215 -12.95 22.08 -20.90
C ILE A 215 -12.92 23.53 -21.35
N ALA A 216 -12.06 24.35 -20.77
CA ALA A 216 -11.87 25.74 -21.17
C ALA A 216 -10.39 26.10 -21.27
N PHE A 217 -10.08 27.07 -22.13
CA PHE A 217 -8.75 27.62 -22.34
C PHE A 217 -8.86 29.06 -22.84
N THR A 218 -7.77 29.83 -22.75
CA THR A 218 -7.72 31.21 -23.28
C THR A 218 -7.04 31.26 -24.64
N ALA A 219 -7.47 32.20 -25.50
CA ALA A 219 -6.80 32.46 -26.78
C ALA A 219 -5.44 33.17 -26.64
N SER A 220 -5.11 33.69 -25.44
CA SER A 220 -3.82 34.33 -25.11
C SER A 220 -2.64 33.34 -25.20
N GLU A 221 -1.39 33.82 -25.07
CA GLU A 221 -0.18 32.99 -25.05
C GLU A 221 -0.12 31.95 -23.89
N SER A 222 -1.03 32.04 -22.92
CA SER A 222 -1.10 31.07 -21.82
C SER A 222 -1.44 29.67 -22.34
N SER A 223 -0.69 28.68 -21.86
CA SER A 223 -0.92 27.25 -22.08
C SER A 223 -1.97 26.64 -21.16
N ALA A 224 -2.62 27.43 -20.31
CA ALA A 224 -3.55 26.95 -19.30
C ALA A 224 -4.80 26.29 -19.91
N ILE A 225 -5.12 25.11 -19.41
CA ILE A 225 -6.31 24.33 -19.74
C ILE A 225 -7.02 24.00 -18.43
N SER A 226 -8.31 24.33 -18.34
CA SER A 226 -9.14 24.01 -17.19
C SER A 226 -10.22 23.00 -17.54
N LEU A 227 -10.56 22.16 -16.57
CA LEU A 227 -11.63 21.18 -16.61
C LEU A 227 -12.56 21.43 -15.41
N ASP A 228 -13.83 21.71 -15.69
CA ASP A 228 -14.88 21.91 -14.69
C ASP A 228 -15.85 20.73 -14.76
N ALA A 229 -16.01 20.07 -13.62
CA ALA A 229 -16.94 18.97 -13.42
C ALA A 229 -18.05 19.41 -12.44
N GLY A 230 -19.07 20.13 -12.91
CA GLY A 230 -19.99 20.92 -12.09
C GLY A 230 -20.60 20.24 -10.85
N GLU A 231 -20.87 18.93 -10.90
CA GLU A 231 -21.40 18.13 -9.76
C GLU A 231 -20.32 17.35 -8.96
N GLY A 232 -19.05 17.54 -9.31
CA GLY A 232 -17.91 16.78 -8.79
C GLY A 232 -17.77 15.39 -9.42
N LEU A 233 -16.57 15.02 -9.85
CA LEU A 233 -16.27 13.65 -10.29
C LEU A 233 -16.22 12.73 -9.07
N ARG A 234 -17.31 12.00 -8.80
CA ARG A 234 -17.47 11.11 -7.63
C ARG A 234 -16.31 10.14 -7.44
N ASP A 235 -15.70 9.69 -8.54
CA ASP A 235 -14.61 8.71 -8.55
C ASP A 235 -13.21 9.32 -8.32
N ILE A 236 -13.09 10.65 -8.24
CA ILE A 236 -11.81 11.37 -8.15
C ILE A 236 -11.82 12.31 -6.92
N ASN A 237 -12.05 11.75 -5.73
CA ASN A 237 -12.17 12.55 -4.51
C ASN A 237 -13.15 13.74 -4.67
N ARG A 238 -14.18 13.59 -5.51
CA ARG A 238 -15.14 14.66 -5.85
C ARG A 238 -14.45 15.92 -6.37
N LEU A 239 -13.46 15.76 -7.26
CA LEU A 239 -12.82 16.84 -8.01
C LEU A 239 -13.88 17.64 -8.76
N ARG A 240 -13.99 18.93 -8.44
CA ARG A 240 -14.95 19.85 -9.03
C ARG A 240 -14.32 20.69 -10.13
N TYR A 241 -13.08 21.12 -9.92
CA TYR A 241 -12.34 21.95 -10.85
C TYR A 241 -10.88 21.53 -10.89
N PHE A 242 -10.28 21.58 -12.07
CA PHE A 242 -8.88 21.28 -12.33
C PHE A 242 -8.34 22.26 -13.37
N GLU A 243 -7.16 22.82 -13.15
CA GLU A 243 -6.46 23.66 -14.13
C GLU A 243 -5.02 23.19 -14.22
N ILE A 244 -4.50 23.05 -15.43
CA ILE A 244 -3.10 22.73 -15.70
C ILE A 244 -2.52 23.73 -16.70
N ALA A 245 -1.34 24.25 -16.39
CA ALA A 245 -0.54 25.08 -17.28
C ALA A 245 0.90 24.57 -17.32
N CYS A 246 1.56 24.73 -18.47
CA CYS A 246 2.98 24.45 -18.64
C CYS A 246 3.67 25.65 -19.29
N GLU A 247 4.51 26.33 -18.54
CA GLU A 247 5.15 27.57 -18.98
C GLU A 247 6.67 27.47 -18.78
N PRO A 248 7.48 28.28 -19.49
CA PRO A 248 8.89 28.42 -19.15
C PRO A 248 9.03 28.85 -17.68
N VAL A 249 9.90 28.19 -16.92
CA VAL A 249 10.12 28.58 -15.53
C VAL A 249 10.76 29.98 -15.50
N SER A 250 10.23 30.88 -14.67
CA SER A 250 10.73 32.24 -14.47
C SER A 250 10.72 32.61 -13.00
N GLY A 251 11.85 33.14 -12.50
CA GLY A 251 12.03 33.48 -11.09
C GLY A 251 11.95 32.28 -10.14
N PRO A 252 12.02 32.51 -8.82
CA PRO A 252 11.93 31.46 -7.80
C PRO A 252 10.51 30.90 -7.68
N VAL A 253 10.37 29.57 -7.72
CA VAL A 253 9.07 28.89 -7.58
C VAL A 253 8.68 28.65 -6.12
N ILE A 254 9.65 28.33 -5.26
CA ILE A 254 9.42 28.14 -3.83
C ILE A 254 9.27 29.51 -3.16
N PRO A 255 8.20 29.75 -2.38
CA PRO A 255 8.02 31.03 -1.69
C PRO A 255 9.20 31.36 -0.80
N ALA A 256 9.73 32.58 -0.89
CA ALA A 256 10.85 33.02 -0.07
C ALA A 256 10.55 32.93 1.44
N SER A 257 9.28 33.10 1.83
CA SER A 257 8.83 32.92 3.21
C SER A 257 8.99 31.49 3.74
N TRP A 258 9.16 30.49 2.88
CA TRP A 258 9.35 29.09 3.30
C TRP A 258 10.81 28.75 3.54
N THR A 259 11.75 29.55 3.01
CA THR A 259 13.19 29.28 3.10
C THR A 259 13.95 30.34 3.89
N ALA A 260 13.44 31.56 3.96
CA ALA A 260 14.04 32.68 4.70
C ALA A 260 13.40 32.94 6.08
N ASP A 261 12.50 32.07 6.53
CA ASP A 261 11.89 32.15 7.85
C ASP A 261 12.94 31.90 8.95
N PRO A 262 13.21 32.86 9.85
CA PRO A 262 14.17 32.68 10.94
C PRO A 262 13.80 31.55 11.93
N ALA A 263 12.52 31.14 11.99
CA ALA A 263 12.08 30.01 12.81
C ALA A 263 12.37 28.64 12.17
N MET A 264 12.74 28.61 10.89
CA MET A 264 12.99 27.38 10.15
C MET A 264 14.20 26.63 10.73
N THR A 265 13.97 25.43 11.24
CA THR A 265 15.02 24.53 11.70
C THR A 265 15.46 23.63 10.55
N GLU A 266 16.72 23.71 10.15
CA GLU A 266 17.31 22.79 9.19
C GLU A 266 17.85 21.55 9.92
N THR A 267 17.36 20.38 9.52
CA THR A 267 17.85 19.07 9.98
C THR A 267 18.66 18.44 8.86
N GLU A 268 19.95 18.26 9.07
CA GLU A 268 20.82 17.58 8.12
C GLU A 268 20.55 16.06 8.11
N VAL A 269 20.41 15.50 6.91
CA VAL A 269 20.14 14.07 6.68
C VAL A 269 21.02 13.53 5.56
N SER A 270 21.14 12.20 5.46
CA SER A 270 21.83 11.58 4.32
C SER A 270 21.13 11.96 3.00
N ARG A 271 21.90 12.53 2.06
CA ARG A 271 21.38 12.90 0.73
C ARG A 271 20.92 11.66 -0.05
N GLU A 272 21.63 10.56 0.09
CA GLU A 272 21.29 9.28 -0.55
C GLU A 272 19.93 8.77 -0.06
N ASP A 273 19.74 8.68 1.27
CA ASP A 273 18.47 8.25 1.84
C ASP A 273 17.32 9.19 1.46
N LEU A 274 17.58 10.50 1.43
CA LEU A 274 16.59 11.52 1.05
C LEU A 274 16.14 11.38 -0.41
N GLU A 275 17.06 11.32 -1.36
CA GLU A 275 16.70 11.18 -2.77
C GLU A 275 16.08 9.83 -3.06
N LYS A 276 16.60 8.75 -2.46
CA LYS A 276 16.04 7.40 -2.61
C LYS A 276 14.61 7.31 -2.04
N MET A 277 14.35 7.91 -0.87
CA MET A 277 13.02 7.96 -0.26
C MET A 277 12.02 8.70 -1.14
N ILE A 278 12.39 9.87 -1.65
CA ILE A 278 11.51 10.65 -2.52
C ILE A 278 11.27 9.90 -3.84
N PHE A 279 12.33 9.43 -4.49
CA PHE A 279 12.24 8.76 -5.79
C PHE A 279 11.41 7.47 -5.70
N ARG A 280 11.79 6.53 -4.83
CA ARG A 280 11.09 5.25 -4.69
C ARG A 280 9.72 5.41 -4.06
N GLY A 281 9.57 6.32 -3.10
CA GLY A 281 8.28 6.60 -2.46
C GLY A 281 7.26 7.15 -3.45
N LEU A 282 7.63 8.16 -4.24
CA LEU A 282 6.73 8.71 -5.27
C LEU A 282 6.46 7.68 -6.38
N LYS A 283 7.46 6.91 -6.81
CA LYS A 283 7.29 5.83 -7.79
C LYS A 283 6.29 4.79 -7.29
N ARG A 284 6.40 4.38 -6.02
CA ARG A 284 5.50 3.41 -5.41
C ARG A 284 4.08 3.94 -5.29
N ILE A 285 3.90 5.20 -4.85
CA ILE A 285 2.59 5.87 -4.83
C ILE A 285 1.95 5.82 -6.23
N LEU A 286 2.73 6.11 -7.26
CA LEU A 286 2.26 6.10 -8.65
C LEU A 286 1.82 4.69 -9.08
N SER A 287 2.63 3.65 -8.81
CA SER A 287 2.27 2.27 -9.13
C SER A 287 0.99 1.78 -8.44
N ILE A 288 0.70 2.28 -7.23
CA ILE A 288 -0.51 1.90 -6.49
C ILE A 288 -1.73 2.64 -7.03
N LYS A 289 -1.57 3.93 -7.37
CA LYS A 289 -2.68 4.76 -7.86
C LYS A 289 -3.00 4.51 -9.33
N LEU A 290 -2.02 4.12 -10.12
CA LEU A 290 -2.11 3.84 -11.55
C LEU A 290 -1.47 2.48 -11.86
N PRO A 291 -2.06 1.37 -11.37
CA PRO A 291 -1.46 0.04 -11.50
C PRO A 291 -1.31 -0.34 -12.98
N GLY A 292 -0.08 -0.71 -13.34
CA GLY A 292 0.27 -1.22 -14.65
C GLY A 292 0.17 -2.74 -14.73
N VAL A 293 1.04 -3.34 -15.54
CA VAL A 293 1.11 -4.80 -15.65
C VAL A 293 1.89 -5.33 -14.44
N HIS A 294 1.18 -6.01 -13.53
CA HIS A 294 1.84 -6.74 -12.45
C HIS A 294 2.60 -7.94 -13.02
N THR A 295 3.90 -8.01 -12.75
CA THR A 295 4.71 -9.16 -13.13
C THR A 295 4.45 -10.28 -12.13
N GLU A 296 3.71 -11.29 -12.56
CA GLU A 296 3.59 -12.54 -11.83
C GLU A 296 4.95 -13.27 -11.87
N LEU A 297 5.48 -13.63 -10.70
CA LEU A 297 6.76 -14.33 -10.59
C LEU A 297 6.60 -15.77 -11.08
N ALA A 298 7.41 -16.19 -12.05
CA ALA A 298 7.31 -17.53 -12.62
C ALA A 298 7.56 -18.63 -11.58
N ALA A 299 6.68 -19.62 -11.55
CA ALA A 299 6.87 -20.84 -10.77
C ALA A 299 8.20 -21.52 -11.11
N ARG A 300 8.97 -21.87 -10.08
CA ARG A 300 10.26 -22.54 -10.23
C ARG A 300 10.68 -23.22 -8.92
N ARG A 301 11.46 -24.29 -9.05
CA ARG A 301 12.08 -25.01 -7.94
C ARG A 301 13.59 -24.79 -7.97
N ILE A 302 14.18 -24.54 -6.82
CA ILE A 302 15.61 -24.40 -6.59
C ILE A 302 16.03 -25.26 -5.40
N ALA A 303 17.31 -25.28 -5.08
CA ALA A 303 17.75 -25.87 -3.82
C ALA A 303 17.09 -25.12 -2.64
N ASN A 304 16.53 -25.87 -1.69
CA ASN A 304 15.94 -25.34 -0.46
C ASN A 304 14.71 -24.43 -0.64
N GLY A 305 14.14 -24.35 -1.84
CA GLY A 305 12.89 -23.63 -2.02
C GLY A 305 12.19 -23.83 -3.36
N GLU A 306 10.91 -23.48 -3.37
CA GLU A 306 10.05 -23.58 -4.54
C GLU A 306 8.97 -22.51 -4.53
N LEU A 307 8.78 -21.83 -5.66
CA LEU A 307 7.67 -20.92 -5.89
C LEU A 307 6.64 -21.62 -6.78
N ARG A 308 5.37 -21.59 -6.38
CA ARG A 308 4.23 -22.11 -7.13
C ARG A 308 3.08 -21.11 -7.17
N HIS A 309 2.21 -21.26 -8.16
CA HIS A 309 0.90 -20.61 -8.17
C HIS A 309 -0.13 -21.59 -7.64
N HIS A 310 -0.85 -21.20 -6.59
CA HIS A 310 -1.86 -22.01 -5.92
C HIS A 310 -3.19 -21.26 -5.95
N ASN A 311 -4.08 -21.62 -6.89
CA ASN A 311 -5.40 -21.01 -7.07
C ASN A 311 -5.37 -19.47 -7.13
N GLY A 312 -4.42 -18.90 -7.89
CA GLY A 312 -4.29 -17.45 -8.08
C GLY A 312 -3.52 -16.71 -6.98
N GLN A 313 -3.02 -17.43 -5.95
CA GLN A 313 -2.08 -16.87 -4.97
C GLN A 313 -0.69 -17.47 -5.14
N THR A 314 0.35 -16.73 -4.74
CA THR A 314 1.74 -17.24 -4.72
C THR A 314 2.00 -18.03 -3.45
N LEU A 315 2.47 -19.25 -3.62
CA LEU A 315 2.89 -20.16 -2.57
C LEU A 315 4.39 -20.40 -2.66
N VAL A 316 5.11 -20.26 -1.54
CA VAL A 316 6.54 -20.55 -1.48
C VAL A 316 6.83 -21.58 -0.39
N LEU A 317 7.53 -22.64 -0.79
CA LEU A 317 8.05 -23.65 0.12
C LEU A 317 9.52 -23.32 0.38
N LEU A 318 9.97 -23.34 1.64
CA LEU A 318 11.36 -23.10 2.04
C LEU A 318 11.82 -24.19 3.00
N ALA A 319 13.09 -24.60 2.91
CA ALA A 319 13.65 -25.62 3.78
C ALA A 319 15.12 -25.34 4.16
N GLY A 320 15.59 -25.92 5.25
CA GLY A 320 17.03 -25.98 5.56
C GLY A 320 17.53 -24.95 6.56
N SER A 321 18.83 -24.65 6.51
CA SER A 321 19.46 -23.70 7.44
C SER A 321 18.96 -22.27 7.19
N PRO A 322 19.13 -21.34 8.15
CA PRO A 322 18.75 -19.94 7.94
C PRO A 322 19.37 -19.33 6.67
N GLU A 323 20.64 -19.66 6.38
CA GLU A 323 21.33 -19.20 5.18
C GLU A 323 20.70 -19.77 3.91
N ALA A 324 20.38 -21.07 3.91
CA ALA A 324 19.75 -21.74 2.78
C ALA A 324 18.34 -21.17 2.50
N MET A 325 17.55 -20.94 3.55
CA MET A 325 16.23 -20.33 3.42
C MET A 325 16.32 -18.88 2.94
N GLY A 326 17.24 -18.08 3.48
CA GLY A 326 17.46 -16.69 3.06
C GLY A 326 17.86 -16.58 1.58
N GLN A 327 18.80 -17.42 1.15
CA GLN A 327 19.21 -17.52 -0.26
C GLN A 327 18.04 -17.93 -1.16
N ALA A 328 17.28 -18.96 -0.78
CA ALA A 328 16.16 -19.43 -1.57
C ALA A 328 15.03 -18.39 -1.66
N HIS A 329 14.72 -17.72 -0.54
CA HIS A 329 13.74 -16.64 -0.48
C HIS A 329 14.12 -15.53 -1.46
N ALA A 330 15.35 -15.01 -1.39
CA ALA A 330 15.84 -13.98 -2.29
C ALA A 330 15.81 -14.43 -3.75
N ALA A 331 16.39 -15.60 -4.01
CA ALA A 331 16.46 -16.15 -5.35
C ALA A 331 15.09 -16.27 -6.00
N LEU A 332 14.03 -16.59 -5.24
CA LEU A 332 12.65 -16.76 -5.72
C LEU A 332 11.87 -15.44 -5.84
N LEU A 333 12.07 -14.50 -4.90
CA LEU A 333 11.15 -13.39 -4.64
C LEU A 333 11.75 -11.97 -4.76
N GLN A 334 13.01 -11.82 -5.19
CA GLN A 334 13.72 -10.53 -5.21
C GLN A 334 12.90 -9.32 -5.75
N PRO A 335 12.17 -9.40 -6.89
CA PRO A 335 11.40 -8.25 -7.38
C PRO A 335 10.30 -7.80 -6.40
N TRP A 336 9.70 -8.74 -5.66
CA TRP A 336 8.66 -8.44 -4.69
C TRP A 336 9.24 -7.99 -3.34
N MET A 337 10.44 -8.43 -2.98
CA MET A 337 11.18 -7.88 -1.84
C MET A 337 11.45 -6.39 -2.02
N ARG A 338 11.74 -5.98 -3.26
CA ARG A 338 11.89 -4.57 -3.63
C ARG A 338 10.62 -3.78 -3.38
N LEU A 339 9.46 -4.32 -3.76
CA LEU A 339 8.15 -3.71 -3.50
C LEU A 339 7.86 -3.57 -2.01
N LEU A 340 8.22 -4.56 -1.20
CA LEU A 340 8.06 -4.50 0.26
C LEU A 340 8.84 -3.29 0.82
N ALA A 341 10.12 -3.16 0.48
CA ALA A 341 10.96 -2.06 0.95
C ALA A 341 10.50 -0.69 0.40
N ASP A 342 10.08 -0.62 -0.87
CA ASP A 342 9.54 0.60 -1.47
C ASP A 342 8.25 1.06 -0.80
N SER A 343 7.42 0.12 -0.35
CA SER A 343 6.17 0.41 0.36
C SER A 343 6.42 0.83 1.81
N THR A 344 7.26 0.09 2.53
CA THR A 344 7.41 0.21 4.00
C THR A 344 8.44 1.26 4.42
N ILE A 345 9.55 1.39 3.68
CA ILE A 345 10.61 2.34 4.01
C ILE A 345 10.38 3.66 3.27
N TYR A 346 10.16 3.61 1.96
CA TYR A 346 10.22 4.81 1.12
C TYR A 346 8.89 5.53 0.94
N LEU A 347 7.81 4.82 0.60
CA LEU A 347 6.47 5.43 0.52
C LEU A 347 6.02 5.90 1.89
N VAL A 348 5.98 5.01 2.88
CA VAL A 348 5.56 5.37 4.24
C VAL A 348 6.53 6.38 4.84
N GLY A 349 7.84 6.24 4.59
CA GLY A 349 8.82 7.22 5.05
C GLY A 349 8.60 8.61 4.50
N LEU A 350 8.30 8.75 3.21
CA LEU A 350 7.98 10.04 2.61
C LEU A 350 6.72 10.64 3.26
N VAL A 351 5.65 9.85 3.36
CA VAL A 351 4.36 10.31 3.90
C VAL A 351 4.46 10.68 5.38
N GLU A 352 5.05 9.82 6.22
CA GLU A 352 5.18 10.07 7.66
C GLU A 352 6.21 11.18 7.94
N THR A 353 7.26 11.34 7.14
CA THR A 353 8.20 12.48 7.26
C THR A 353 7.47 13.81 7.06
N VAL A 354 6.66 13.92 6.00
CA VAL A 354 5.87 15.14 5.73
C VAL A 354 4.77 15.35 6.79
N LYS A 355 4.08 14.28 7.16
CA LYS A 355 2.93 14.34 8.09
C LYS A 355 3.37 14.70 9.51
N LYS A 356 4.44 14.08 10.01
CA LYS A 356 4.93 14.24 11.38
C LYS A 356 6.04 15.28 11.54
N ALA A 357 6.58 15.79 10.44
CA ALA A 357 7.76 16.67 10.45
C ALA A 357 8.92 16.07 11.25
N ARG A 358 9.13 14.75 11.11
CA ARG A 358 10.21 13.97 11.74
C ARG A 358 10.86 13.08 10.71
N TRP A 359 12.17 12.92 10.76
CA TRP A 359 12.90 12.09 9.81
C TRP A 359 12.60 10.59 10.05
N PHE A 360 11.71 10.01 9.22
CA PHE A 360 11.19 8.66 9.46
C PHE A 360 12.25 7.57 9.38
N ILE A 361 13.23 7.71 8.48
CA ILE A 361 14.30 6.71 8.31
C ILE A 361 15.14 6.58 9.59
N ALA A 362 15.42 7.69 10.29
CA ALA A 362 16.09 7.62 11.59
C ALA A 362 15.22 6.95 12.66
N ASP A 363 13.90 7.14 12.65
CA ASP A 363 13.03 6.42 13.57
C ASP A 363 13.11 4.88 13.30
N LEU A 364 13.21 4.45 12.03
CA LEU A 364 13.39 3.03 11.68
C LEU A 364 14.77 2.49 12.07
N ASP A 365 15.84 3.26 11.87
CA ASP A 365 17.18 2.89 12.31
C ASP A 365 17.26 2.77 13.83
N ASP A 366 16.63 3.69 14.57
CA ASP A 366 16.51 3.63 16.03
C ASP A 366 15.76 2.36 16.45
N ALA A 367 14.61 2.09 15.84
CA ALA A 367 13.84 0.86 16.09
C ALA A 367 14.69 -0.38 15.85
N TRP A 368 15.37 -0.47 14.71
CA TRP A 368 16.27 -1.57 14.40
C TRP A 368 17.38 -1.71 15.45
N SER A 369 18.04 -0.61 15.82
CA SER A 369 19.15 -0.62 16.79
C SER A 369 18.73 -1.18 18.15
N ARG A 370 17.48 -0.92 18.57
CA ARG A 370 16.92 -1.34 19.85
C ARG A 370 16.42 -2.78 19.83
N VAL A 371 15.78 -3.21 18.74
CA VAL A 371 15.29 -4.60 18.64
C VAL A 371 16.39 -5.59 18.27
N SER A 372 17.41 -5.17 17.51
CA SER A 372 18.41 -6.07 16.93
C SER A 372 19.15 -6.95 17.95
N PRO A 373 19.51 -6.47 19.16
CA PRO A 373 20.12 -7.31 20.19
C PRO A 373 19.20 -8.43 20.73
N HIS A 374 17.89 -8.28 20.57
CA HIS A 374 16.89 -9.24 21.05
C HIS A 374 16.43 -10.22 19.96
N ILE A 375 16.72 -9.94 18.68
CA ILE A 375 16.41 -10.83 17.57
C ILE A 375 17.36 -12.05 17.64
N PRO A 376 16.85 -13.29 17.65
CA PRO A 376 17.69 -14.48 17.59
C PRO A 376 18.64 -14.49 16.39
N GLU A 377 19.89 -14.88 16.63
CA GLU A 377 20.97 -14.89 15.63
C GLU A 377 20.62 -15.61 14.33
N ARG A 378 19.81 -16.67 14.39
CA ARG A 378 19.35 -17.37 13.19
C ARG A 378 18.60 -16.47 12.21
N TYR A 379 17.81 -15.51 12.68
CA TYR A 379 17.08 -14.61 11.79
C TYR A 379 17.99 -13.50 11.22
N HIS A 380 19.04 -13.08 11.93
CA HIS A 380 20.09 -12.22 11.36
C HIS A 380 20.77 -12.92 10.18
N ARG A 381 21.18 -14.18 10.36
CA ARG A 381 21.81 -14.99 9.29
C ARG A 381 20.89 -15.21 8.09
N GLU A 382 19.60 -15.42 8.31
CA GLU A 382 18.61 -15.51 7.23
C GLU A 382 18.50 -14.20 6.43
N MET A 383 18.41 -13.05 7.12
CA MET A 383 18.36 -11.73 6.48
C MET A 383 19.68 -11.39 5.74
N GLU A 384 20.84 -11.77 6.29
CA GLU A 384 22.16 -11.59 5.67
C GLU A 384 22.33 -12.43 4.42
N ALA A 385 21.88 -13.68 4.45
CA ALA A 385 21.90 -14.56 3.30
C ALA A 385 20.94 -14.08 2.21
N MET A 386 19.77 -13.57 2.59
CA MET A 386 18.81 -12.94 1.69
C MET A 386 19.40 -11.70 1.01
N ALA A 387 20.09 -10.83 1.76
CA ALA A 387 20.77 -9.67 1.22
C ALA A 387 21.88 -10.07 0.25
N SER A 388 22.70 -11.05 0.62
CA SER A 388 23.86 -11.51 -0.17
C SER A 388 23.44 -12.18 -1.49
N ALA A 389 22.25 -12.77 -1.53
CA ALA A 389 21.68 -13.39 -2.73
C ALA A 389 20.88 -12.41 -3.62
N SER A 390 20.82 -11.13 -3.24
CA SER A 390 20.06 -10.10 -3.96
C SER A 390 20.98 -9.06 -4.59
N THR A 391 20.58 -8.53 -5.74
CA THR A 391 21.33 -7.48 -6.45
C THR A 391 20.72 -6.08 -6.30
N ASP A 392 19.47 -5.96 -5.83
CA ASP A 392 18.69 -4.71 -5.82
C ASP A 392 18.11 -4.35 -4.43
N ILE A 393 18.60 -5.00 -3.37
CA ILE A 393 18.19 -4.71 -2.00
C ILE A 393 19.35 -4.92 -1.05
N SER A 394 19.59 -3.91 -0.22
CA SER A 394 20.64 -3.94 0.80
C SER A 394 20.20 -4.70 2.05
N LEU A 395 21.17 -5.14 2.85
CA LEU A 395 20.90 -5.70 4.17
C LEU A 395 20.16 -4.71 5.08
N ARG A 396 20.48 -3.41 5.00
CA ARG A 396 19.75 -2.38 5.75
C ARG A 396 18.29 -2.34 5.35
N GLU A 397 17.97 -2.37 4.06
CA GLU A 397 16.57 -2.38 3.61
C GLU A 397 15.80 -3.63 4.05
N ILE A 398 16.44 -4.81 4.04
CA ILE A 398 15.83 -6.03 4.57
C ILE A 398 15.53 -5.87 6.07
N ARG A 399 16.50 -5.40 6.85
CA ARG A 399 16.36 -5.18 8.30
C ARG A 399 15.25 -4.17 8.62
N LEU A 400 15.25 -3.02 7.94
CA LEU A 400 14.27 -1.96 8.14
C LEU A 400 12.85 -2.37 7.69
N SER A 401 12.72 -3.19 6.63
CA SER A 401 11.42 -3.73 6.22
C SER A 401 10.88 -4.74 7.24
N ASN A 402 11.76 -5.49 7.91
CA ASN A 402 11.37 -6.49 8.92
C ASN A 402 11.03 -5.91 10.29
N VAL A 403 11.53 -4.70 10.63
CA VAL A 403 11.12 -3.98 11.85
C VAL A 403 9.83 -3.16 11.65
N PHE A 404 9.45 -2.88 10.41
CA PHE A 404 8.26 -2.08 10.09
C PHE A 404 6.95 -2.51 10.78
N PRO A 405 6.64 -3.81 10.99
CA PRO A 405 5.45 -4.23 11.73
C PRO A 405 5.39 -3.73 13.19
N GLU A 406 6.51 -3.31 13.78
CA GLU A 406 6.57 -2.69 15.11
C GLU A 406 5.90 -1.29 15.17
N TYR A 407 5.34 -0.82 14.05
CA TYR A 407 4.67 0.48 13.94
C TYR A 407 3.13 0.42 13.85
N PHE A 408 2.49 -0.76 13.67
CA PHE A 408 1.05 -0.82 13.30
C PHE A 408 0.24 -1.96 13.95
N HIS A 409 -1.10 -1.96 13.73
CA HIS A 409 -2.09 -2.62 14.60
C HIS A 409 -3.20 -3.39 13.84
N CYS A 410 -3.79 -4.46 14.43
CA CYS A 410 -4.66 -5.48 13.75
C CYS A 410 -5.79 -6.05 14.65
N SER A 411 -6.48 -7.16 14.31
CA SER A 411 -7.60 -7.79 15.09
C SER A 411 -7.77 -9.34 14.85
N GLY A 412 -8.47 -10.13 15.70
CA GLY A 412 -8.58 -11.61 15.57
C GLY A 412 -9.52 -12.36 16.57
N PHE A 413 -9.87 -13.64 16.35
CA PHE A 413 -10.72 -14.48 17.23
C PHE A 413 -10.37 -15.99 17.18
N ALA A 414 -10.76 -16.79 18.20
CA ALA A 414 -10.77 -18.27 18.14
C ALA A 414 -12.03 -18.88 18.78
N LEU A 415 -12.57 -19.93 18.16
CA LEU A 415 -13.80 -20.62 18.54
C LEU A 415 -13.58 -22.14 18.51
N PHE A 416 -14.11 -22.91 19.47
CA PHE A 416 -13.95 -24.37 19.50
C PHE A 416 -15.04 -25.02 20.38
N GLY A 417 -14.98 -26.33 20.61
CA GLY A 417 -15.86 -27.00 21.58
C GLY A 417 -17.34 -26.76 21.28
N SER A 418 -18.14 -26.43 22.30
CA SER A 418 -19.56 -26.12 22.14
C SER A 418 -19.85 -24.87 21.32
N ALA A 419 -18.86 -23.99 21.09
CA ALA A 419 -19.04 -22.86 20.17
C ALA A 419 -19.16 -23.32 18.71
N THR A 420 -18.69 -24.53 18.37
CA THR A 420 -18.60 -25.02 16.99
C THR A 420 -19.47 -26.26 16.79
N ALA A 421 -20.14 -26.39 15.64
CA ALA A 421 -21.07 -27.49 15.39
C ALA A 421 -20.37 -28.86 15.39
N ASP A 422 -19.09 -28.88 15.02
CA ASP A 422 -18.27 -30.08 14.95
C ASP A 422 -17.23 -30.21 16.08
N GLY A 423 -17.25 -29.30 17.07
CA GLY A 423 -16.30 -29.29 18.18
C GLY A 423 -14.87 -28.87 17.80
N ILE A 424 -14.63 -28.48 16.55
CA ILE A 424 -13.30 -28.19 16.00
C ILE A 424 -12.88 -26.75 16.28
N LEU A 425 -11.60 -26.55 16.58
CA LEU A 425 -11.03 -25.22 16.73
C LEU A 425 -10.88 -24.47 15.39
N TYR A 426 -11.52 -23.31 15.31
CA TYR A 426 -11.41 -22.31 14.25
C TYR A 426 -10.74 -21.05 14.79
N HIS A 427 -9.60 -20.69 14.21
CA HIS A 427 -8.86 -19.48 14.58
C HIS A 427 -8.83 -18.51 13.40
N GLY A 428 -9.53 -17.37 13.54
CA GLY A 428 -9.61 -16.31 12.54
C GLY A 428 -8.68 -15.14 12.87
N ARG A 429 -7.86 -14.72 11.91
CA ARG A 429 -7.02 -13.53 12.03
C ARG A 429 -7.34 -12.49 10.95
N VAL A 430 -7.51 -11.23 11.38
CA VAL A 430 -7.82 -10.07 10.54
C VAL A 430 -6.66 -9.06 10.59
N LEU A 431 -5.84 -9.01 9.53
CA LEU A 431 -4.79 -8.01 9.43
C LEU A 431 -5.36 -6.72 8.84
N ASP A 432 -5.71 -5.75 9.69
CA ASP A 432 -6.20 -4.43 9.28
C ASP A 432 -5.03 -3.49 8.95
N TYR A 433 -4.26 -3.84 7.91
CA TYR A 433 -3.04 -3.15 7.51
C TYR A 433 -3.20 -2.29 6.26
N MET A 434 -2.46 -1.18 6.16
CA MET A 434 -2.56 -0.17 5.10
C MET A 434 -2.63 -0.74 3.66
N THR A 435 -3.82 -1.07 3.15
CA THR A 435 -4.01 -1.51 1.74
C THR A 435 -3.59 -0.43 0.74
N GLU A 436 -3.52 0.81 1.21
CA GLU A 436 -3.10 1.99 0.45
C GLU A 436 -1.59 2.06 0.18
N ILE A 437 -0.77 1.23 0.83
CA ILE A 437 0.69 1.15 0.55
C ILE A 437 1.06 -0.05 -0.33
N GLY A 438 0.08 -0.83 -0.80
CA GLY A 438 0.29 -1.84 -1.84
C GLY A 438 0.95 -3.15 -1.38
N LEU A 439 0.98 -3.48 -0.09
CA LEU A 439 1.61 -4.73 0.38
C LEU A 439 0.97 -6.00 -0.21
N GLN A 440 -0.27 -5.92 -0.69
CA GLN A 440 -0.92 -7.00 -1.40
C GLN A 440 -0.17 -7.42 -2.69
N ASP A 441 0.60 -6.51 -3.30
CA ASP A 441 1.36 -6.78 -4.52
C ASP A 441 2.56 -7.72 -4.28
N CYS A 442 2.95 -7.90 -3.02
CA CYS A 442 4.06 -8.76 -2.60
C CYS A 442 3.62 -9.79 -1.55
N ALA A 443 2.32 -10.08 -1.45
CA ALA A 443 1.79 -11.08 -0.54
C ALA A 443 2.16 -12.50 -0.99
N VAL A 444 2.65 -13.31 -0.06
CA VAL A 444 3.10 -14.68 -0.32
C VAL A 444 2.62 -15.57 0.82
N THR A 445 2.06 -16.74 0.48
CA THR A 445 1.82 -17.79 1.46
C THR A 445 3.06 -18.67 1.55
N PHE A 446 3.60 -18.85 2.76
CA PHE A 446 4.81 -19.64 2.99
C PHE A 446 4.50 -20.95 3.72
N VAL A 447 5.22 -22.00 3.33
CA VAL A 447 5.36 -23.24 4.08
C VAL A 447 6.86 -23.43 4.30
N VAL A 448 7.29 -23.46 5.56
CA VAL A 448 8.70 -23.40 5.90
C VAL A 448 9.08 -24.55 6.82
N LYS A 449 10.16 -25.25 6.49
CA LYS A 449 10.74 -26.36 7.25
C LYS A 449 12.18 -26.03 7.64
N PRO A 450 12.39 -25.32 8.76
CA PRO A 450 13.75 -25.02 9.20
C PRO A 450 14.50 -26.31 9.54
N GLN A 451 15.82 -26.30 9.39
CA GLN A 451 16.68 -27.42 9.76
C GLN A 451 16.56 -27.80 11.24
N ALA A 452 16.30 -26.80 12.10
CA ALA A 452 16.06 -26.97 13.52
C ALA A 452 14.75 -26.26 13.90
N GLY A 453 13.90 -26.97 14.62
CA GLY A 453 12.56 -26.51 14.97
C GLY A 453 11.49 -27.15 14.09
N ARG A 454 10.28 -26.63 14.23
CA ARG A 454 9.09 -27.16 13.55
C ARG A 454 8.89 -26.58 12.17
N ALA A 455 8.30 -27.40 11.31
CA ALA A 455 7.72 -26.89 10.08
C ALA A 455 6.38 -26.19 10.35
N PHE A 456 6.09 -25.13 9.60
CA PHE A 456 4.89 -24.33 9.79
C PHE A 456 4.43 -23.63 8.50
N PHE A 457 3.19 -23.17 8.53
CA PHE A 457 2.53 -22.41 7.47
C PHE A 457 2.26 -20.98 7.95
N ASN A 458 2.60 -19.98 7.14
CA ASN A 458 2.29 -18.57 7.41
C ASN A 458 2.06 -17.77 6.12
N PRO A 459 0.91 -17.09 6.00
CA PRO A 459 0.78 -16.01 5.03
C PRO A 459 1.58 -14.78 5.48
N GLY A 460 2.41 -14.26 4.57
CA GLY A 460 3.32 -13.15 4.81
C GLY A 460 3.60 -12.35 3.54
N PHE A 461 4.80 -11.79 3.44
CA PHE A 461 5.22 -10.94 2.33
C PHE A 461 6.63 -11.30 1.86
N ALA A 462 6.91 -11.13 0.57
CA ALA A 462 8.25 -11.31 0.03
C ALA A 462 9.25 -10.37 0.74
N GLY A 463 10.32 -10.94 1.30
CA GLY A 463 11.37 -10.23 2.05
C GLY A 463 11.11 -10.15 3.56
N PHE A 464 9.96 -10.63 4.02
CA PHE A 464 9.62 -10.68 5.44
C PHE A 464 9.99 -12.05 6.03
N THR A 465 10.93 -12.07 6.98
CA THR A 465 11.42 -13.29 7.66
C THR A 465 10.60 -13.64 8.91
N GLY A 466 9.92 -12.64 9.49
CA GLY A 466 9.02 -12.84 10.62
C GLY A 466 7.70 -13.50 10.24
N ALA A 467 6.83 -13.71 11.22
CA ALA A 467 5.46 -14.17 11.00
C ALA A 467 4.50 -13.25 11.75
N VAL A 468 3.38 -12.90 11.12
CA VAL A 468 2.31 -12.14 11.80
C VAL A 468 1.26 -13.10 12.38
N GLY A 469 1.01 -14.23 11.71
CA GLY A 469 0.25 -15.34 12.25
C GLY A 469 0.60 -16.62 11.49
N GLY A 470 0.20 -17.77 11.99
CA GLY A 470 0.53 -19.04 11.36
C GLY A 470 0.07 -20.25 12.16
N MET A 471 0.40 -21.41 11.62
CA MET A 471 0.13 -22.70 12.26
C MET A 471 1.27 -23.67 12.00
N ASN A 472 1.75 -24.34 13.04
CA ASN A 472 2.82 -25.31 12.92
C ASN A 472 2.33 -26.76 12.81
N GLU A 473 3.24 -27.66 12.47
CA GLU A 473 2.95 -29.09 12.32
C GLU A 473 2.48 -29.77 13.62
N SER A 474 2.65 -29.12 14.78
CA SER A 474 2.09 -29.56 16.07
C SER A 474 0.66 -29.11 16.33
N GLN A 475 -0.01 -28.52 15.33
CA GLN A 475 -1.38 -28.05 15.43
C GLN A 475 -1.56 -26.90 16.43
N VAL A 476 -0.50 -26.14 16.69
CA VAL A 476 -0.54 -24.86 17.39
C VAL A 476 -0.72 -23.76 16.37
N SER A 477 -1.67 -22.86 16.60
CA SER A 477 -1.94 -21.70 15.74
C SER A 477 -1.92 -20.39 16.51
N ILE A 478 -1.45 -19.34 15.85
CA ILE A 478 -1.20 -18.04 16.44
C ILE A 478 -1.72 -16.94 15.52
N GLY A 479 -2.40 -15.99 16.14
CA GLY A 479 -2.89 -14.75 15.53
C GLY A 479 -2.61 -13.59 16.47
N GLU A 480 -2.42 -12.43 15.89
CA GLU A 480 -1.90 -11.24 16.51
C GLU A 480 -2.76 -10.02 16.19
N MET A 481 -2.71 -9.03 17.07
CA MET A 481 -3.38 -7.75 16.91
C MET A 481 -2.46 -6.71 17.53
N GLY A 482 -2.00 -5.69 16.79
CA GLY A 482 -1.25 -4.62 17.44
C GLY A 482 -2.12 -3.74 18.34
N GLY A 483 -1.50 -3.13 19.35
CA GLY A 483 -2.11 -2.25 20.34
C GLY A 483 -1.54 -0.83 20.29
N ARG A 484 -0.86 -0.38 21.34
CA ARG A 484 -0.16 0.92 21.42
C ARG A 484 1.34 0.69 21.66
N GLY A 485 2.01 1.65 22.32
CA GLY A 485 3.38 1.47 22.77
C GLY A 485 4.45 1.66 21.70
N ARG A 486 4.16 2.40 20.61
CA ARG A 486 5.21 2.86 19.68
C ARG A 486 6.36 3.47 20.48
N PHE A 487 7.60 3.17 20.09
CA PHE A 487 8.85 3.52 20.79
C PHE A 487 9.21 2.67 22.01
N LEU A 488 8.47 1.60 22.34
CA LEU A 488 8.86 0.61 23.35
C LEU A 488 9.48 -0.61 22.65
N TRP A 489 10.73 -0.47 22.19
CA TRP A 489 11.37 -1.42 21.27
C TRP A 489 12.47 -2.29 21.89
N ASP A 490 12.70 -2.18 23.21
CA ASP A 490 13.77 -2.92 23.90
C ASP A 490 13.32 -4.36 24.23
N GLY A 491 13.02 -5.14 23.20
CA GLY A 491 12.54 -6.51 23.30
C GLY A 491 12.54 -7.25 21.97
N VAL A 492 12.11 -8.51 22.00
CA VAL A 492 11.96 -9.32 20.79
C VAL A 492 10.76 -8.80 20.01
N PRO A 493 10.92 -8.40 18.73
CA PRO A 493 9.79 -7.95 17.91
C PRO A 493 8.67 -8.98 17.85
N MET A 494 7.44 -8.50 17.79
CA MET A 494 6.24 -9.35 17.74
C MET A 494 6.33 -10.40 16.63
N SER A 495 6.79 -9.97 15.45
CA SER A 495 6.88 -10.85 14.28
C SER A 495 7.85 -12.01 14.48
N PHE A 496 8.93 -11.77 15.23
CA PHE A 496 9.89 -12.79 15.59
C PHE A 496 9.42 -13.63 16.78
N LEU A 497 8.67 -13.09 17.74
CA LEU A 497 8.03 -13.90 18.79
C LEU A 497 7.03 -14.90 18.22
N VAL A 498 6.15 -14.45 17.32
CA VAL A 498 5.21 -15.34 16.62
C VAL A 498 5.98 -16.39 15.83
N ARG A 499 7.03 -16.00 15.11
CA ARG A 499 7.86 -16.95 14.36
C ARG A 499 8.55 -17.97 15.26
N ARG A 500 9.14 -17.53 16.38
CA ARG A 500 9.74 -18.42 17.39
C ARG A 500 8.72 -19.41 17.92
N ALA A 501 7.50 -18.97 18.21
CA ALA A 501 6.46 -19.85 18.72
C ALA A 501 6.06 -20.93 17.71
N LEU A 502 6.00 -20.58 16.42
CA LEU A 502 5.74 -21.55 15.35
C LEU A 502 6.88 -22.57 15.23
N GLU A 503 8.14 -22.16 15.42
CA GLU A 503 9.33 -23.02 15.33
C GLU A 503 9.64 -23.82 16.61
N GLU A 504 9.35 -23.28 17.79
CA GLU A 504 9.85 -23.76 19.09
C GLU A 504 8.77 -24.45 19.94
N CYS A 505 7.48 -24.18 19.72
CA CYS A 505 6.41 -24.64 20.62
C CYS A 505 5.57 -25.80 20.06
N ASP A 506 5.38 -26.84 20.86
CA ASP A 506 4.47 -27.95 20.60
C ASP A 506 3.09 -27.75 21.22
N THR A 507 3.00 -26.94 22.28
CA THR A 507 1.81 -26.85 23.13
C THR A 507 1.44 -25.42 23.48
N LEU A 508 0.17 -25.20 23.83
CA LEU A 508 -0.30 -23.91 24.33
C LEU A 508 0.50 -23.40 25.54
N GLN A 509 0.92 -24.30 26.45
CA GLN A 509 1.71 -23.92 27.62
C GLN A 509 3.10 -23.43 27.24
N GLN A 510 3.80 -24.10 26.32
CA GLN A 510 5.10 -23.63 25.83
C GLN A 510 5.01 -22.27 25.16
N VAL A 511 3.89 -21.96 24.48
CA VAL A 511 3.65 -20.62 23.93
C VAL A 511 3.53 -19.58 25.06
N LYS A 512 2.77 -19.88 26.13
CA LYS A 512 2.68 -18.99 27.31
C LYS A 512 4.06 -18.78 27.95
N ASP A 513 4.83 -19.84 28.12
CA ASP A 513 6.17 -19.80 28.72
C ASP A 513 7.15 -18.99 27.84
N LEU A 514 7.06 -19.12 26.52
CA LEU A 514 7.87 -18.35 25.58
C LEU A 514 7.62 -16.84 25.73
N TRP A 515 6.36 -16.41 25.83
CA TRP A 515 6.03 -15.00 26.07
C TRP A 515 6.48 -14.54 27.44
N ALA A 516 6.26 -15.33 28.50
CA ALA A 516 6.67 -14.99 29.86
C ALA A 516 8.18 -14.77 29.99
N ASN A 517 8.98 -15.56 29.27
CA ASN A 517 10.45 -15.56 29.36
C ASN A 517 11.15 -14.71 28.29
N SER A 518 10.41 -14.05 27.39
CA SER A 518 10.99 -13.17 26.37
C SER A 518 10.69 -11.70 26.71
N PRO A 519 11.67 -10.78 26.60
CA PRO A 519 11.38 -9.35 26.63
C PRO A 519 10.53 -9.00 25.40
N ARG A 520 9.51 -8.16 25.59
CA ARG A 520 8.49 -7.87 24.58
C ARG A 520 8.55 -6.41 24.20
N THR A 521 8.22 -6.13 22.95
CA THR A 521 8.06 -4.78 22.42
C THR A 521 6.60 -4.35 22.46
N CYS A 522 6.37 -3.04 22.42
CA CYS A 522 5.10 -2.37 22.24
C CYS A 522 3.94 -2.97 23.07
N GLU A 523 2.70 -2.66 22.71
CA GLU A 523 1.54 -3.37 23.20
C GLU A 523 0.95 -4.19 22.05
N TYR A 524 0.69 -5.46 22.33
CA TYR A 524 0.10 -6.41 21.41
C TYR A 524 -0.96 -7.25 22.11
N PHE A 525 -1.88 -7.75 21.30
CA PHE A 525 -2.82 -8.77 21.70
C PHE A 525 -2.64 -9.99 20.83
N TYR A 526 -2.87 -11.16 21.38
CA TYR A 526 -2.72 -12.41 20.67
C TYR A 526 -3.86 -13.34 20.98
N ILE A 527 -4.08 -14.26 20.06
CA ILE A 527 -4.83 -15.47 20.32
C ILE A 527 -3.90 -16.63 20.01
N PHE A 528 -3.77 -17.53 20.97
CA PHE A 528 -3.03 -18.78 20.81
C PHE A 528 -4.01 -19.92 20.96
N ALA A 529 -3.87 -20.93 20.11
CA ALA A 529 -4.75 -22.08 20.10
C ALA A 529 -3.97 -23.36 19.88
N ASP A 530 -4.41 -24.44 20.51
CA ASP A 530 -3.84 -25.78 20.39
C ASP A 530 -4.98 -26.77 20.12
N ALA A 531 -4.97 -27.43 18.96
CA ALA A 531 -6.04 -28.37 18.64
C ALA A 531 -5.92 -29.74 19.31
N LYS A 532 -4.75 -30.07 19.90
CA LYS A 532 -4.56 -31.34 20.61
C LYS A 532 -5.35 -31.36 21.92
N ILE A 533 -5.38 -30.21 22.59
CA ILE A 533 -6.23 -29.90 23.74
C ILE A 533 -7.13 -28.76 23.28
N PRO A 534 -8.27 -29.01 22.62
CA PRO A 534 -9.04 -28.00 21.89
C PRO A 534 -9.41 -26.82 22.80
N ASP A 535 -8.51 -25.85 22.85
CA ASP A 535 -8.44 -24.77 23.82
C ASP A 535 -7.68 -23.60 23.19
N ALA A 536 -7.99 -22.41 23.67
CA ALA A 536 -7.34 -21.18 23.24
C ALA A 536 -7.21 -20.21 24.40
N VAL A 537 -6.22 -19.33 24.29
CA VAL A 537 -6.02 -18.23 25.23
C VAL A 537 -5.88 -16.93 24.46
N GLY A 538 -6.59 -15.90 24.92
CA GLY A 538 -6.30 -14.52 24.56
C GLY A 538 -5.15 -14.00 25.41
N LEU A 539 -4.28 -13.20 24.85
CA LEU A 539 -3.21 -12.54 25.59
C LEU A 539 -3.25 -11.05 25.30
N HIS A 540 -3.21 -10.22 26.34
CA HIS A 540 -2.77 -8.83 26.27
C HIS A 540 -1.34 -8.75 26.81
N ALA A 541 -0.43 -8.23 25.98
CA ALA A 541 0.98 -8.14 26.31
C ALA A 541 1.49 -6.71 26.12
N THR A 542 2.25 -6.23 27.09
CA THR A 542 3.08 -5.03 27.02
C THR A 542 4.53 -5.43 27.37
N PRO A 543 5.51 -4.51 27.38
CA PRO A 543 6.85 -4.85 27.85
C PRO A 543 6.82 -5.37 29.29
N ASP A 544 5.98 -4.77 30.14
CA ASP A 544 5.97 -5.03 31.59
C ASP A 544 4.86 -5.97 32.06
N GLN A 545 3.82 -6.19 31.25
CA GLN A 545 2.63 -6.94 31.67
C GLN A 545 2.23 -8.04 30.68
N LEU A 546 1.79 -9.16 31.23
CA LEU A 546 1.07 -10.22 30.51
C LEU A 546 -0.24 -10.50 31.23
N THR A 547 -1.35 -10.42 30.49
CA THR A 547 -2.69 -10.77 30.98
C THR A 547 -3.29 -11.82 30.06
N PHE A 548 -3.40 -13.04 30.57
CA PHE A 548 -4.02 -14.15 29.85
C PHE A 548 -5.52 -14.18 30.11
N LEU A 549 -6.29 -14.48 29.07
CA LEU A 549 -7.73 -14.66 29.12
C LEU A 549 -8.06 -16.06 28.59
N GLY A 550 -8.57 -16.92 29.47
CA GLY A 550 -9.05 -18.24 29.08
C GLY A 550 -10.29 -18.18 28.20
N ALA A 551 -10.57 -19.27 27.49
CA ALA A 551 -11.82 -19.38 26.74
C ALA A 551 -13.04 -19.35 27.66
N GLY A 552 -14.07 -18.63 27.26
CA GLY A 552 -15.27 -18.42 28.08
C GLY A 552 -15.07 -17.56 29.31
N GLU A 553 -13.88 -17.00 29.53
CA GLU A 553 -13.63 -16.07 30.62
C GLU A 553 -14.18 -14.68 30.28
N ALA A 554 -14.78 -14.02 31.27
CA ALA A 554 -15.27 -12.65 31.14
C ALA A 554 -14.14 -11.65 31.38
N HIS A 555 -14.23 -10.47 30.75
CA HIS A 555 -13.25 -9.41 30.95
C HIS A 555 -13.91 -8.03 30.80
N ASP A 556 -13.57 -7.07 31.66
CA ASP A 556 -14.21 -5.76 31.72
C ASP A 556 -14.28 -5.04 30.36
N PHE A 557 -13.20 -5.11 29.58
CA PHE A 557 -13.15 -4.50 28.25
C PHE A 557 -13.86 -5.33 27.16
N LEU A 558 -13.84 -6.66 27.28
CA LEU A 558 -14.34 -7.55 26.23
C LEU A 558 -15.80 -7.96 26.44
N GLY A 559 -16.35 -7.74 27.63
CA GLY A 559 -17.67 -8.15 28.07
C GLY A 559 -17.71 -9.56 28.64
N ASP A 560 -18.93 -10.07 28.84
CA ASP A 560 -19.17 -11.40 29.40
C ASP A 560 -18.49 -12.51 28.58
N GLY A 561 -18.08 -13.58 29.26
CA GLY A 561 -17.51 -14.76 28.61
C GLY A 561 -18.52 -15.45 27.69
N ILE A 562 -18.05 -15.93 26.54
CA ILE A 562 -18.82 -16.80 25.65
C ILE A 562 -18.23 -18.21 25.78
N PRO A 563 -18.99 -19.22 26.24
CA PRO A 563 -18.45 -20.57 26.45
C PRO A 563 -17.70 -21.09 25.22
N ASP A 564 -16.53 -21.71 25.45
CA ASP A 564 -15.65 -22.29 24.41
C ASP A 564 -15.25 -21.31 23.28
N ALA A 565 -15.10 -20.03 23.62
CA ALA A 565 -14.67 -18.99 22.69
C ALA A 565 -13.72 -17.97 23.33
N VAL A 566 -12.79 -17.46 22.52
CA VAL A 566 -11.96 -16.29 22.79
C VAL A 566 -12.21 -15.27 21.67
N VAL A 567 -12.80 -14.13 22.03
CA VAL A 567 -13.19 -13.10 21.05
C VAL A 567 -12.49 -11.78 21.37
N MET A 568 -11.58 -11.34 20.49
CA MET A 568 -10.80 -10.12 20.71
C MET A 568 -10.96 -9.12 19.57
N SER A 569 -11.40 -7.91 19.90
CA SER A 569 -11.51 -6.80 18.94
C SER A 569 -11.72 -5.51 19.73
N ALA A 570 -12.06 -4.41 19.05
CA ALA A 570 -12.34 -3.13 19.71
C ALA A 570 -13.61 -2.45 19.17
N GLY A 571 -14.28 -1.70 20.05
CA GLY A 571 -15.38 -0.81 19.70
C GLY A 571 -16.56 -1.50 19.02
N ASN A 572 -17.08 -0.90 17.94
CA ASN A 572 -18.20 -1.45 17.17
C ASN A 572 -17.91 -2.83 16.58
N ARG A 573 -16.64 -3.10 16.22
CA ARG A 573 -16.22 -4.37 15.61
C ARG A 573 -16.34 -5.51 16.62
N LEU A 574 -15.89 -5.27 17.85
CA LEU A 574 -16.07 -6.20 18.97
C LEU A 574 -17.55 -6.49 19.23
N ARG A 575 -18.38 -5.45 19.33
CA ARG A 575 -19.82 -5.64 19.56
C ARG A 575 -20.46 -6.48 18.45
N HIS A 576 -20.13 -6.20 17.20
CA HIS A 576 -20.67 -6.94 16.06
C HIS A 576 -20.18 -8.40 16.05
N LEU A 577 -18.87 -8.62 16.23
CA LEU A 577 -18.28 -9.95 16.25
C LEU A 577 -18.85 -10.80 17.38
N ARG A 578 -18.92 -10.26 18.60
CA ARG A 578 -19.52 -10.96 19.75
C ARG A 578 -20.97 -11.35 19.49
N ARG A 579 -21.76 -10.44 18.92
CA ARG A 579 -23.15 -10.73 18.55
C ARG A 579 -23.23 -11.90 17.57
N LEU A 580 -22.41 -11.91 16.51
CA LEU A 580 -22.37 -13.02 15.55
C LEU A 580 -21.97 -14.34 16.21
N VAL A 581 -20.95 -14.32 17.08
CA VAL A 581 -20.49 -15.51 17.80
C VAL A 581 -21.56 -16.03 18.76
N GLN A 582 -22.28 -15.15 19.47
CA GLN A 582 -23.37 -15.53 20.37
C GLN A 582 -24.59 -16.07 19.60
N GLU A 583 -25.01 -15.40 18.52
CA GLU A 583 -26.13 -15.83 17.67
C GLU A 583 -25.86 -17.17 16.98
N GLY A 584 -24.59 -17.43 16.61
CA GLY A 584 -24.15 -18.64 15.92
C GLY A 584 -23.56 -19.73 16.82
N HIS A 585 -23.54 -19.55 18.14
CA HIS A 585 -22.91 -20.48 19.09
C HIS A 585 -23.47 -21.90 18.92
N GLY A 586 -22.58 -22.88 18.77
CA GLY A 586 -22.93 -24.29 18.53
C GLY A 586 -23.26 -24.64 17.08
N SER A 587 -23.20 -23.69 16.15
CA SER A 587 -23.53 -23.90 14.73
C SER A 587 -22.37 -23.69 13.75
N PHE A 588 -21.20 -23.24 14.24
CA PHE A 588 -20.09 -22.88 13.37
C PHE A 588 -19.45 -24.09 12.67
N VAL A 589 -19.19 -23.93 11.38
CA VAL A 589 -18.35 -24.78 10.52
C VAL A 589 -17.37 -23.87 9.78
N ALA A 590 -16.44 -24.43 9.00
CA ALA A 590 -15.46 -23.62 8.25
C ALA A 590 -16.11 -22.48 7.43
N THR A 591 -17.18 -22.77 6.67
CA THR A 591 -17.83 -21.77 5.81
C THR A 591 -18.50 -20.64 6.59
N SER A 592 -19.17 -20.92 7.71
CA SER A 592 -19.77 -19.87 8.56
C SER A 592 -18.72 -19.13 9.39
N SER A 593 -17.63 -19.79 9.79
CA SER A 593 -16.51 -19.17 10.50
C SER A 593 -15.78 -18.14 9.64
N LEU A 594 -15.63 -18.39 8.34
CA LEU A 594 -15.09 -17.40 7.40
C LEU A 594 -15.86 -16.08 7.41
N ARG A 595 -17.19 -16.13 7.62
CA ARG A 595 -18.06 -14.95 7.60
C ARG A 595 -17.92 -14.07 8.84
N LEU A 596 -17.31 -14.58 9.91
CA LEU A 596 -17.00 -13.77 11.10
C LEU A 596 -15.92 -12.72 10.82
N MET A 597 -15.11 -12.89 9.77
CA MET A 597 -14.13 -11.92 9.29
C MET A 597 -14.70 -10.96 8.24
N ASP A 598 -16.00 -11.02 7.93
CA ASP A 598 -16.63 -10.09 6.99
C ASP A 598 -16.75 -8.68 7.59
N ARG A 599 -16.97 -7.69 6.73
CA ARG A 599 -17.28 -6.34 7.16
C ARG A 599 -18.64 -6.34 7.89
N PRO A 600 -18.79 -5.63 9.03
CA PRO A 600 -17.91 -4.58 9.55
C PRO A 600 -16.83 -5.05 10.55
N VAL A 601 -16.62 -6.35 10.77
CA VAL A 601 -15.55 -6.83 11.66
C VAL A 601 -14.18 -6.51 11.04
N ALA A 602 -14.00 -6.82 9.76
CA ALA A 602 -12.86 -6.36 8.98
C ALA A 602 -12.96 -4.87 8.62
N MET A 603 -11.83 -4.16 8.68
CA MET A 603 -11.75 -2.75 8.28
C MET A 603 -11.66 -2.60 6.75
N ARG A 604 -11.67 -1.35 6.26
CA ARG A 604 -11.42 -1.08 4.82
C ARG A 604 -9.97 -1.36 4.43
N SER A 605 -9.07 -1.24 5.40
CA SER A 605 -7.66 -1.62 5.32
C SER A 605 -7.44 -3.11 5.57
N ASN A 606 -8.43 -3.98 5.41
CA ASN A 606 -8.22 -5.40 5.66
C ASN A 606 -7.35 -6.01 4.54
N LEU A 607 -6.09 -6.30 4.87
CA LEU A 607 -5.04 -6.69 3.93
C LEU A 607 -5.01 -8.20 3.65
N HIS A 608 -5.18 -9.03 4.68
CA HIS A 608 -5.47 -10.46 4.50
C HIS A 608 -6.27 -11.02 5.68
N ASN A 609 -7.05 -12.06 5.38
CA ASN A 609 -7.79 -12.86 6.35
C ASN A 609 -7.31 -14.29 6.30
N ILE A 610 -7.21 -14.93 7.46
CA ILE A 610 -6.84 -16.34 7.56
C ILE A 610 -7.79 -17.04 8.52
N LEU A 611 -8.33 -18.17 8.11
CA LEU A 611 -8.97 -19.14 8.98
C LEU A 611 -8.07 -20.38 9.07
N PHE A 612 -7.51 -20.65 10.25
CA PHE A 612 -6.83 -21.91 10.54
C PHE A 612 -7.81 -22.95 11.07
N ILE A 613 -7.61 -24.21 10.68
CA ILE A 613 -8.31 -25.39 11.20
C ILE A 613 -7.25 -26.37 11.71
N PRO A 614 -6.69 -26.17 12.92
CA PRO A 614 -5.46 -26.85 13.30
C PRO A 614 -5.57 -28.35 13.49
N ALA A 615 -6.73 -28.84 13.95
CA ALA A 615 -7.00 -30.27 14.06
C ALA A 615 -6.91 -31.00 12.70
N ARG A 616 -7.23 -30.30 11.61
CA ARG A 616 -7.17 -30.84 10.23
C ARG A 616 -5.90 -30.41 9.49
N GLN A 617 -5.08 -29.54 10.08
CA GLN A 617 -3.95 -28.89 9.41
C GLN A 617 -4.37 -28.29 8.06
N GLN A 618 -5.41 -27.46 8.09
CA GLN A 618 -5.95 -26.77 6.91
C GLN A 618 -6.01 -25.27 7.17
N ALA A 619 -5.98 -24.48 6.10
CA ALA A 619 -6.23 -23.05 6.18
C ALA A 619 -7.00 -22.52 4.97
N TYR A 620 -7.66 -21.38 5.18
CA TYR A 620 -8.25 -20.57 4.12
C TYR A 620 -7.66 -19.18 4.19
N VAL A 621 -7.12 -18.67 3.08
CA VAL A 621 -6.44 -17.36 3.01
C VAL A 621 -7.10 -16.48 1.95
N ALA A 622 -7.48 -15.26 2.31
CA ALA A 622 -7.87 -14.22 1.37
C ALA A 622 -6.89 -13.05 1.51
N VAL A 623 -6.45 -12.48 0.38
CA VAL A 623 -5.55 -11.31 0.32
C VAL A 623 -6.29 -10.18 -0.38
N ALA A 624 -6.12 -8.93 0.05
CA ALA A 624 -6.72 -7.78 -0.59
C ALA A 624 -6.27 -7.65 -2.06
N SER A 625 -7.13 -7.04 -2.87
CA SER A 625 -6.75 -6.59 -4.21
C SER A 625 -6.49 -5.08 -4.19
N PRO A 626 -5.93 -4.49 -5.26
CA PRO A 626 -5.84 -3.04 -5.39
C PRO A 626 -7.18 -2.30 -5.27
N PHE A 627 -8.31 -3.00 -5.41
CA PHE A 627 -9.65 -2.39 -5.49
C PHE A 627 -10.60 -2.80 -4.36
N ALA A 628 -10.28 -3.82 -3.58
CA ALA A 628 -11.17 -4.33 -2.55
C ALA A 628 -10.40 -5.07 -1.43
N PRO A 629 -10.85 -4.95 -0.16
CA PRO A 629 -10.21 -5.59 0.98
C PRO A 629 -10.33 -7.12 0.91
N ALA A 630 -9.49 -7.81 1.69
CA ALA A 630 -9.44 -9.27 1.75
C ALA A 630 -10.78 -9.91 2.16
N ALA A 631 -11.53 -9.28 3.05
CA ALA A 631 -12.88 -9.72 3.47
C ALA A 631 -13.89 -9.81 2.30
N GLU A 632 -13.63 -9.11 1.20
CA GLU A 632 -14.44 -9.14 -0.02
C GLU A 632 -13.82 -10.01 -1.13
N GLN A 633 -12.65 -10.60 -0.89
CA GLN A 633 -11.98 -11.49 -1.83
C GLN A 633 -12.35 -12.95 -1.60
N GLU A 634 -12.05 -13.78 -2.59
CA GLU A 634 -12.18 -15.23 -2.49
C GLU A 634 -11.11 -15.80 -1.55
N TYR A 635 -11.52 -16.77 -0.72
CA TYR A 635 -10.62 -17.49 0.16
C TYR A 635 -10.05 -18.71 -0.56
N VAL A 636 -8.73 -18.78 -0.63
CA VAL A 636 -8.00 -19.92 -1.18
C VAL A 636 -7.74 -20.95 -0.09
N PHE A 637 -8.11 -22.21 -0.37
CA PHE A 637 -7.88 -23.33 0.52
C PHE A 637 -6.46 -23.89 0.40
N TYR A 638 -5.87 -24.23 1.55
CA TYR A 638 -4.57 -24.89 1.66
C TYR A 638 -4.70 -26.14 2.54
N ASP A 639 -4.30 -27.29 1.99
CA ASP A 639 -4.04 -28.50 2.78
C ASP A 639 -2.59 -28.44 3.29
N ILE A 640 -2.42 -28.02 4.54
CA ILE A 640 -1.09 -27.75 5.09
C ILE A 640 -0.38 -29.06 5.38
N LYS A 641 -1.11 -30.12 5.72
CA LYS A 641 -0.52 -31.44 5.94
C LYS A 641 0.13 -31.97 4.65
N GLU A 642 -0.57 -31.87 3.53
CA GLU A 642 -0.02 -32.24 2.22
C GLU A 642 1.20 -31.38 1.88
N LEU A 643 1.07 -30.06 1.97
CA LEU A 643 2.17 -29.14 1.62
C LEU A 643 3.41 -29.34 2.49
N LEU A 644 3.27 -29.60 3.80
CA LEU A 644 4.39 -29.89 4.70
C LEU A 644 5.14 -31.17 4.29
N SER A 645 4.44 -32.15 3.72
CA SER A 645 5.05 -33.40 3.22
C SER A 645 5.83 -33.22 1.93
N GLU A 646 5.55 -32.14 1.18
CA GLU A 646 6.20 -31.81 -0.08
C GLU A 646 7.40 -30.88 0.05
N VAL A 647 7.62 -30.29 1.24
CA VAL A 647 8.76 -29.42 1.49
C VAL A 647 10.06 -30.25 1.33
N PRO A 648 10.98 -29.84 0.44
CA PRO A 648 12.16 -30.62 0.07
C PRO A 648 13.09 -30.97 1.24
#